data_AF-A0A9N9TV26-F1
#
_entry.id   AF-A0A9N9TV26-F1
#
_cell.length_a   1.000
_cell.length_b   1.000
_cell.length_c   1.000
_cell.angle_alpha   90.00
_cell.angle_beta   90.00
_cell.angle_gamma   90.00
#
_symmetry.space_group_name_H-M   'P 1'
#
loop_
_entity.id
_entity.type
_entity.pdbx_description
1 polymer ?
#
loop_
_entity_poly.entity_id
_entity_poly.type
_entity_poly.pdbx_seq_one_letter_code
_entity_poly.pdbx_strand_id
1 'polypeptide(L)'
;MNEADEQTDVKNCFLDPDHPMLAPFQKALKAHLENQIKKLKDDILFIDSDIKTKEKEVEDLGVQAYEVQQQVCFQQKVLDDLVNQIKTLTASQESEEQQLKTKLEDLKTIKNQLFDKEKLNKELTYEIENLSRLIHQLSTLENDVESHIISNKRQAEKMRKDNEKLAKQKRKQDYLIYQLNTEVWKTENEIENGKLQIKLMEEELEEMDNKISIGNTNITALESELRALTCSIDRVVCSITNRDKNLECLTKSLNNKQEQHKTILNETNQLKKLIKQEQMQNQCNSANKNRIHADIKANKIEIDGLLKEKLKLDREVYNTNAQIEQLESDIKSSRKDQHFKKLALDSVLNEYKRLSSKKLQAEQEIFECIQAQMTTDMVDKKNKKELKDISDKIRDVDLMLHESLNRKIFLTTENDMKKNYIGELEAMHSESKRQENEMGKLLDNLSKEFEKYTLIYRNRNRRVMSLNEQVQTELVSQKSSNYTKSERKIVDLTKSIGEEQSIIKAHQRLWIREQQSLLILSSNRREQIARINTLKKQLMVLEQKNFRNQRELEDVRRNEEKIQQMLNILSNKLTVLSGKLVHHKHKKNNINNNNAALMNEYEAKLKQSELDLLSIAAEIAEVEQDKVALSKELLDVNREGLEWEKKFQVTKEYLNSARSTDQGDVANMRSEIHKMRVIYDQLKRAQEKLLKDLQQCLFKREMLYFNSDVTSKAEKDKKTGPTLRSFFQKKLADCKNKIKHNRSEIKAAVGAIKARRNRIEEMQKEIKTILEDPVMAENYKSNVLARLNELKVSRQFKFEILVFQQKKASMYSHIAADRTPFTVFRRESDLVDEYQKQKETNAKLRRMVASLIEKYPKFYYDLTSLGHSLEIVSLFMYRSQRRESSFSN
;
A
#
# COMPACT_ATOMS: atom_id res chain seq x y z
N MET A 1 -168.62 42.10 -99.23
CA MET A 1 -168.07 43.25 -98.51
C MET A 1 -166.74 43.55 -99.19
N ASN A 2 -166.73 44.33 -100.29
CA ASN A 2 -166.97 45.79 -100.37
C ASN A 2 -165.66 46.54 -100.06
N GLU A 3 -165.21 47.56 -100.80
CA GLU A 3 -165.63 48.21 -102.08
C GLU A 3 -164.56 47.94 -103.18
N ALA A 4 -164.68 48.21 -104.50
CA ALA A 4 -164.95 49.45 -105.26
C ALA A 4 -163.88 50.56 -105.04
N ASP A 5 -163.41 51.34 -106.03
CA ASP A 5 -163.70 51.38 -107.48
C ASP A 5 -162.56 52.13 -108.27
N GLU A 6 -162.81 52.47 -109.55
CA GLU A 6 -162.08 53.42 -110.44
C GLU A 6 -160.66 53.02 -110.92
N GLN A 7 -160.33 52.85 -112.21
CA GLN A 7 -160.59 53.59 -113.48
C GLN A 7 -159.63 54.75 -113.81
N THR A 8 -158.81 54.57 -114.85
CA THR A 8 -158.63 55.56 -115.94
C THR A 8 -158.27 54.84 -117.25
N ASP A 9 -159.03 55.09 -118.31
CA ASP A 9 -158.83 54.55 -119.67
C ASP A 9 -158.06 55.57 -120.53
N VAL A 10 -157.11 55.12 -121.38
CA VAL A 10 -156.56 55.91 -122.50
C VAL A 10 -156.30 54.98 -123.69
N LYS A 11 -157.05 55.18 -124.77
CA LYS A 11 -156.95 54.44 -126.04
C LYS A 11 -156.08 55.14 -127.08
N ASN A 12 -155.87 54.42 -128.20
CA ASN A 12 -155.22 54.81 -129.46
C ASN A 12 -153.69 54.61 -129.47
N CYS A 13 -153.02 54.13 -130.53
CA CYS A 13 -153.45 53.54 -131.82
C CYS A 13 -152.21 52.90 -132.51
N PHE A 14 -152.27 51.94 -133.45
CA PHE A 14 -153.37 51.12 -134.00
C PHE A 14 -152.73 49.88 -134.68
N LEU A 15 -153.10 48.64 -134.31
CA LEU A 15 -153.03 47.41 -135.13
C LEU A 15 -153.65 46.25 -134.34
N ASP A 16 -154.49 45.43 -134.98
CA ASP A 16 -155.38 44.43 -134.35
C ASP A 16 -154.82 42.98 -134.39
N PRO A 17 -155.39 41.99 -133.67
CA PRO A 17 -154.55 41.09 -132.86
C PRO A 17 -154.12 39.76 -133.51
N ASP A 18 -154.74 39.36 -134.64
CA ASP A 18 -154.53 38.04 -135.26
C ASP A 18 -153.40 38.00 -136.31
N HIS A 19 -152.31 38.75 -136.10
CA HIS A 19 -151.17 38.72 -137.02
C HIS A 19 -150.25 37.50 -136.78
N PRO A 20 -149.92 36.66 -137.80
CA PRO A 20 -149.22 35.36 -137.63
C PRO A 20 -147.81 35.34 -137.01
N MET A 21 -147.27 36.46 -136.53
CA MET A 21 -145.92 36.54 -135.95
C MET A 21 -145.87 36.64 -134.42
N LEU A 22 -147.00 36.83 -133.73
CA LEU A 22 -147.03 37.04 -132.26
C LEU A 22 -147.20 35.75 -131.43
N ALA A 23 -147.69 34.66 -132.04
CA ALA A 23 -147.98 33.39 -131.36
C ALA A 23 -146.80 32.77 -130.54
N PRO A 24 -145.52 32.84 -130.97
CA PRO A 24 -144.42 32.24 -130.19
C PRO A 24 -144.18 32.93 -128.84
N PHE A 25 -144.36 34.24 -128.76
CA PHE A 25 -143.95 35.05 -127.60
C PHE A 25 -144.90 34.86 -126.41
N GLN A 26 -146.21 34.85 -126.67
CA GLN A 26 -147.23 34.64 -125.64
C GLN A 26 -147.10 33.26 -124.96
N LYS A 27 -146.68 32.23 -125.71
CA LYS A 27 -146.50 30.87 -125.20
C LYS A 27 -145.28 30.73 -124.26
N ALA A 28 -144.21 31.48 -124.53
CA ALA A 28 -143.01 31.48 -123.69
C ALA A 28 -143.25 32.14 -122.32
N LEU A 29 -144.01 33.24 -122.27
CA LEU A 29 -144.26 33.98 -121.03
C LEU A 29 -145.06 33.17 -120.01
N LYS A 30 -146.11 32.45 -120.44
CA LYS A 30 -146.92 31.62 -119.55
C LYS A 30 -146.11 30.49 -118.88
N ALA A 31 -145.25 29.83 -119.66
CA ALA A 31 -144.38 28.75 -119.16
C ALA A 31 -143.32 29.24 -118.14
N HIS A 32 -142.99 30.53 -118.11
CA HIS A 32 -142.07 31.08 -117.11
C HIS A 32 -142.71 31.16 -115.72
N LEU A 33 -143.96 31.63 -115.64
CA LEU A 33 -144.67 31.85 -114.38
C LEU A 33 -145.03 30.52 -113.68
N GLU A 34 -145.48 29.52 -114.43
CA GLU A 34 -145.80 28.19 -113.89
C GLU A 34 -144.57 27.49 -113.27
N ASN A 35 -143.36 27.75 -113.78
CA ASN A 35 -142.11 27.23 -113.22
C ASN A 35 -141.65 27.95 -111.95
N GLN A 36 -141.93 29.25 -111.78
CA GLN A 36 -141.64 29.96 -110.53
C GLN A 36 -142.48 29.42 -109.35
N ILE A 37 -143.76 29.13 -109.60
CA ILE A 37 -144.68 28.58 -108.59
C ILE A 37 -144.27 27.17 -108.13
N LYS A 38 -143.59 26.38 -108.97
CA LYS A 38 -143.02 25.09 -108.56
C LYS A 38 -141.84 25.27 -107.61
N LYS A 39 -140.82 26.07 -107.99
CA LYS A 39 -139.63 26.28 -107.16
C LYS A 39 -139.99 26.67 -105.72
N LEU A 40 -140.86 27.65 -105.54
CA LEU A 40 -141.26 28.11 -104.21
C LEU A 40 -141.94 27.05 -103.33
N LYS A 41 -142.46 25.95 -103.90
CA LYS A 41 -142.96 24.80 -103.12
C LYS A 41 -141.87 23.80 -102.79
N ASP A 42 -140.95 23.57 -103.73
CA ASP A 42 -139.77 22.73 -103.52
C ASP A 42 -138.84 23.34 -102.46
N ASP A 43 -138.67 24.67 -102.47
CA ASP A 43 -137.89 25.45 -101.49
C ASP A 43 -138.47 25.34 -100.06
N ILE A 44 -139.81 25.36 -99.92
CA ILE A 44 -140.47 25.18 -98.61
C ILE A 44 -140.24 23.76 -98.08
N LEU A 45 -140.39 22.72 -98.92
CA LEU A 45 -140.12 21.33 -98.52
C LEU A 45 -138.65 21.09 -98.16
N PHE A 46 -137.73 21.79 -98.81
CA PHE A 46 -136.31 21.77 -98.44
C PHE A 46 -136.09 22.34 -97.03
N ILE A 47 -136.63 23.52 -96.73
CA ILE A 47 -136.51 24.15 -95.39
C ILE A 47 -137.12 23.28 -94.29
N ASP A 48 -138.30 22.69 -94.52
CA ASP A 48 -138.96 21.77 -93.58
C ASP A 48 -138.15 20.48 -93.31
N SER A 49 -137.30 20.08 -94.26
CA SER A 49 -136.36 18.97 -94.09
C SER A 49 -135.09 19.39 -93.33
N ASP A 50 -134.61 20.61 -93.56
CA ASP A 50 -133.39 21.13 -92.94
C ASP A 50 -133.60 21.59 -91.48
N ILE A 51 -134.84 21.95 -91.10
CA ILE A 51 -135.21 22.11 -89.68
C ILE A 51 -135.06 20.76 -88.94
N LYS A 52 -135.52 19.65 -89.53
CA LYS A 52 -135.47 18.31 -88.92
C LYS A 52 -134.07 17.68 -88.90
N THR A 53 -133.16 18.10 -89.78
CA THR A 53 -131.73 17.75 -89.64
C THR A 53 -131.10 18.54 -88.49
N LYS A 54 -131.43 19.83 -88.35
CA LYS A 54 -130.91 20.68 -87.27
C LYS A 54 -131.42 20.30 -85.88
N GLU A 55 -132.68 19.86 -85.75
CA GLU A 55 -133.20 19.29 -84.49
C GLU A 55 -132.38 18.07 -84.05
N LYS A 56 -132.07 17.15 -85.00
CA LYS A 56 -131.20 16.00 -84.72
C LYS A 56 -129.75 16.37 -84.42
N GLU A 57 -129.18 17.35 -85.12
CA GLU A 57 -127.85 17.85 -84.80
C GLU A 57 -127.78 18.40 -83.36
N VAL A 58 -128.86 19.01 -82.85
CA VAL A 58 -128.94 19.47 -81.45
C VAL A 58 -129.05 18.29 -80.47
N GLU A 59 -129.80 17.24 -80.79
CA GLU A 59 -129.86 16.01 -79.98
C GLU A 59 -128.50 15.29 -79.94
N ASP A 60 -127.85 15.09 -81.10
CA ASP A 60 -126.53 14.47 -81.24
C ASP A 60 -125.44 15.28 -80.51
N LEU A 61 -125.48 16.61 -80.60
CA LEU A 61 -124.58 17.49 -79.83
C LEU A 61 -124.86 17.43 -78.33
N GLY A 62 -126.11 17.23 -77.91
CA GLY A 62 -126.49 17.01 -76.51
C GLY A 62 -125.89 15.72 -75.95
N VAL A 63 -125.93 14.63 -76.73
CA VAL A 63 -125.29 13.34 -76.37
C VAL A 63 -123.77 13.51 -76.30
N GLN A 64 -123.15 14.12 -77.31
CA GLN A 64 -121.69 14.38 -77.31
C GLN A 64 -121.25 15.25 -76.14
N ALA A 65 -122.02 16.29 -75.78
CA ALA A 65 -121.73 17.13 -74.62
C ALA A 65 -121.79 16.33 -73.31
N TYR A 66 -122.74 15.41 -73.17
CA TYR A 66 -122.84 14.53 -72.01
C TYR A 66 -121.70 13.49 -71.95
N GLU A 67 -121.29 12.91 -73.08
CA GLU A 67 -120.11 12.04 -73.15
C GLU A 67 -118.82 12.79 -72.75
N VAL A 68 -118.63 14.01 -73.27
CA VAL A 68 -117.50 14.88 -72.87
C VAL A 68 -117.58 15.22 -71.38
N GLN A 69 -118.77 15.46 -70.83
CA GLN A 69 -118.94 15.73 -69.39
C GLN A 69 -118.61 14.50 -68.53
N GLN A 70 -118.93 13.27 -68.99
CA GLN A 70 -118.45 12.04 -68.33
C GLN A 70 -116.93 11.89 -68.41
N GLN A 71 -116.32 12.19 -69.57
CA GLN A 71 -114.86 12.16 -69.72
C GLN A 71 -114.17 13.18 -68.80
N VAL A 72 -114.73 14.38 -68.63
CA VAL A 72 -114.23 15.39 -67.68
C VAL A 72 -114.37 14.90 -66.24
N CYS A 73 -115.51 14.31 -65.85
CA CYS A 73 -115.68 13.74 -64.51
C CYS A 73 -114.72 12.58 -64.23
N PHE A 74 -114.40 11.75 -65.24
CA PHE A 74 -113.39 10.71 -65.14
C PHE A 74 -111.98 11.29 -65.01
N GLN A 75 -111.63 12.29 -65.83
CA GLN A 75 -110.35 12.99 -65.74
C GLN A 75 -110.16 13.69 -64.40
N GLN A 76 -111.21 14.29 -63.82
CA GLN A 76 -111.16 14.89 -62.49
C GLN A 76 -110.88 13.86 -61.39
N LYS A 77 -111.51 12.68 -61.42
CA LYS A 77 -111.18 11.58 -60.49
C LYS A 77 -109.73 11.13 -60.61
N VAL A 78 -109.23 10.97 -61.85
CA VAL A 78 -107.81 10.65 -62.10
C VAL A 78 -106.88 11.77 -61.59
N LEU A 79 -107.31 13.03 -61.67
CA LEU A 79 -106.57 14.18 -61.14
C LEU A 79 -106.55 14.18 -59.61
N ASP A 80 -107.66 13.88 -58.95
CA ASP A 80 -107.75 13.73 -57.49
C ASP A 80 -106.90 12.55 -57.00
N ASP A 81 -106.94 11.41 -57.69
CA ASP A 81 -106.09 10.25 -57.41
C ASP A 81 -104.60 10.60 -57.56
N LEU A 82 -104.21 11.32 -58.63
CA LEU A 82 -102.84 11.79 -58.83
C LEU A 82 -102.42 12.83 -57.76
N VAL A 83 -103.31 13.74 -57.37
CA VAL A 83 -103.07 14.71 -56.29
C VAL A 83 -102.91 14.00 -54.94
N ASN A 84 -103.66 12.92 -54.70
CA ASN A 84 -103.51 12.11 -53.48
C ASN A 84 -102.24 11.26 -53.51
N GLN A 85 -101.84 10.72 -54.67
CA GLN A 85 -100.52 10.09 -54.86
C GLN A 85 -99.36 11.08 -54.66
N ILE A 86 -99.49 12.31 -55.14
CA ILE A 86 -98.49 13.37 -54.89
C ILE A 86 -98.40 13.67 -53.38
N LYS A 87 -99.53 13.82 -52.68
CA LYS A 87 -99.52 14.03 -51.21
C LYS A 87 -98.85 12.88 -50.45
N THR A 88 -99.12 11.62 -50.80
CA THR A 88 -98.48 10.47 -50.14
C THR A 88 -96.99 10.36 -50.47
N LEU A 89 -96.59 10.68 -51.71
CA LEU A 89 -95.18 10.75 -52.10
C LEU A 89 -94.44 11.88 -51.39
N THR A 90 -95.01 13.08 -51.28
CA THR A 90 -94.42 14.20 -50.52
C THR A 90 -94.30 13.85 -49.03
N ALA A 91 -95.34 13.27 -48.41
CA ALA A 91 -95.25 12.81 -47.01
C ALA A 91 -94.19 11.71 -46.82
N SER A 92 -94.03 10.81 -47.80
CA SER A 92 -92.96 9.80 -47.79
C SER A 92 -91.57 10.45 -47.92
N GLN A 93 -91.42 11.44 -48.79
CA GLN A 93 -90.16 12.20 -48.95
C GLN A 93 -89.81 13.00 -47.69
N GLU A 94 -90.77 13.68 -47.06
CA GLU A 94 -90.55 14.40 -45.80
C GLU A 94 -90.17 13.44 -44.66
N SER A 95 -90.80 12.26 -44.58
CA SER A 95 -90.43 11.19 -43.64
C SER A 95 -89.01 10.66 -43.89
N GLU A 96 -88.65 10.39 -45.15
CA GLU A 96 -87.29 9.95 -45.52
C GLU A 96 -86.24 11.04 -45.28
N GLU A 97 -86.55 12.31 -45.54
CA GLU A 97 -85.64 13.44 -45.28
C GLU A 97 -85.46 13.67 -43.77
N GLN A 98 -86.51 13.51 -42.95
CA GLN A 98 -86.41 13.53 -41.49
C GLN A 98 -85.57 12.35 -40.98
N GLN A 99 -85.77 11.14 -41.50
CA GLN A 99 -84.93 9.97 -41.18
C GLN A 99 -83.48 10.12 -41.66
N LEU A 100 -83.24 10.87 -42.75
CA LEU A 100 -81.90 11.18 -43.24
C LEU A 100 -81.22 12.23 -42.35
N LYS A 101 -81.97 13.24 -41.89
CA LYS A 101 -81.48 14.26 -40.94
C LYS A 101 -81.08 13.63 -39.60
N THR A 102 -81.94 12.79 -39.01
CA THR A 102 -81.60 12.07 -37.77
C THR A 102 -80.38 11.16 -37.98
N LYS A 103 -80.32 10.37 -39.06
CA LYS A 103 -79.13 9.56 -39.39
C LYS A 103 -77.86 10.41 -39.59
N LEU A 104 -77.95 11.63 -40.13
CA LEU A 104 -76.81 12.54 -40.26
C LEU A 104 -76.37 13.14 -38.91
N GLU A 105 -77.31 13.39 -38.00
CA GLU A 105 -77.02 13.80 -36.62
C GLU A 105 -76.42 12.64 -35.81
N ASP A 106 -76.96 11.43 -35.93
CA ASP A 106 -76.39 10.20 -35.37
C ASP A 106 -74.96 9.98 -35.87
N LEU A 107 -74.72 10.02 -37.19
CA LEU A 107 -73.38 9.91 -37.77
C LEU A 107 -72.43 11.02 -37.27
N LYS A 108 -72.93 12.23 -36.99
CA LYS A 108 -72.15 13.33 -36.42
C LYS A 108 -71.81 13.08 -34.94
N THR A 109 -72.74 12.55 -34.13
CA THR A 109 -72.44 12.17 -32.74
C THR A 109 -71.49 10.98 -32.67
N ILE A 110 -71.69 9.96 -33.51
CA ILE A 110 -70.78 8.80 -33.65
C ILE A 110 -69.39 9.28 -34.06
N LYS A 111 -69.26 10.17 -35.06
CA LYS A 111 -67.96 10.72 -35.47
C LYS A 111 -67.25 11.50 -34.37
N ASN A 112 -67.98 12.28 -33.56
CA ASN A 112 -67.41 12.97 -32.41
C ASN A 112 -66.95 11.96 -31.33
N GLN A 113 -67.77 10.95 -31.02
CA GLN A 113 -67.38 9.87 -30.10
C GLN A 113 -66.15 9.11 -30.61
N LEU A 114 -66.06 8.84 -31.92
CA LEU A 114 -64.91 8.18 -32.54
C LEU A 114 -63.64 9.04 -32.42
N PHE A 115 -63.74 10.36 -32.61
CA PHE A 115 -62.64 11.30 -32.38
C PHE A 115 -62.19 11.34 -30.92
N ASP A 116 -63.13 11.38 -29.96
CA ASP A 116 -62.82 11.32 -28.53
C ASP A 116 -62.17 9.98 -28.14
N LYS A 117 -62.62 8.86 -28.75
CA LYS A 117 -62.00 7.54 -28.58
C LYS A 117 -60.62 7.46 -29.21
N GLU A 118 -60.40 8.02 -30.39
CA GLU A 118 -59.08 8.15 -31.00
C GLU A 118 -58.13 8.96 -30.12
N LYS A 119 -58.59 10.09 -29.57
CA LYS A 119 -57.80 10.94 -28.67
C LYS A 119 -57.41 10.16 -27.41
N LEU A 120 -58.37 9.52 -26.75
CA LEU A 120 -58.12 8.67 -25.58
C LEU A 120 -57.20 7.48 -25.92
N ASN A 121 -57.32 6.89 -27.10
CA ASN A 121 -56.46 5.78 -27.54
C ASN A 121 -55.03 6.26 -27.83
N LYS A 122 -54.83 7.50 -28.31
CA LYS A 122 -53.50 8.13 -28.45
C LYS A 122 -52.90 8.46 -27.08
N GLU A 123 -53.70 8.95 -26.13
CA GLU A 123 -53.28 9.18 -24.74
C GLU A 123 -52.87 7.87 -24.05
N LEU A 124 -53.66 6.79 -24.20
CA LEU A 124 -53.34 5.46 -23.69
C LEU A 124 -52.12 4.82 -24.37
N THR A 125 -51.93 4.99 -25.69
CA THR A 125 -50.70 4.53 -26.36
C THR A 125 -49.47 5.25 -25.81
N TYR A 126 -49.55 6.57 -25.59
CA TYR A 126 -48.46 7.32 -24.97
C TYR A 126 -48.20 6.90 -23.51
N GLU A 127 -49.24 6.57 -22.74
CA GLU A 127 -49.07 6.00 -21.40
C GLU A 127 -48.42 4.60 -21.44
N ILE A 128 -48.82 3.75 -22.40
CA ILE A 128 -48.19 2.44 -22.64
C ILE A 128 -46.72 2.61 -23.06
N GLU A 129 -46.38 3.55 -23.94
CA GLU A 129 -44.99 3.84 -24.33
C GLU A 129 -44.15 4.31 -23.13
N ASN A 130 -44.70 5.18 -22.29
CA ASN A 130 -44.03 5.63 -21.06
C ASN A 130 -43.84 4.48 -20.05
N LEU A 131 -44.85 3.63 -19.86
CA LEU A 131 -44.76 2.44 -19.01
C LEU A 131 -43.78 1.41 -19.58
N SER A 132 -43.75 1.18 -20.90
CA SER A 132 -42.76 0.33 -21.56
C SER A 132 -41.34 0.88 -21.40
N ARG A 133 -41.15 2.21 -21.50
CA ARG A 133 -39.85 2.85 -21.23
C ARG A 133 -39.44 2.71 -19.77
N LEU A 134 -40.39 2.84 -18.82
CA LEU A 134 -40.14 2.62 -17.40
C LEU A 134 -39.80 1.16 -17.09
N ILE A 135 -40.50 0.19 -17.69
CA ILE A 135 -40.21 -1.24 -17.57
C ILE A 135 -38.81 -1.54 -18.14
N HIS A 136 -38.43 -0.95 -19.27
CA HIS A 136 -37.08 -1.09 -19.80
C HIS A 136 -36.02 -0.49 -18.86
N GLN A 137 -36.27 0.69 -18.30
CA GLN A 137 -35.38 1.32 -17.31
C GLN A 137 -35.24 0.47 -16.03
N LEU A 138 -36.36 -0.06 -15.50
CA LEU A 138 -36.35 -0.96 -14.35
C LEU A 138 -35.61 -2.27 -14.67
N SER A 139 -35.76 -2.82 -15.87
CA SER A 139 -35.01 -4.01 -16.30
C SER A 139 -33.52 -3.71 -16.45
N THR A 140 -33.11 -2.54 -16.95
CA THR A 140 -31.68 -2.17 -16.94
C THR A 140 -31.13 -2.03 -15.52
N LEU A 141 -31.89 -1.42 -14.61
CA LEU A 141 -31.51 -1.31 -13.19
C LEU A 141 -31.47 -2.68 -12.49
N GLU A 142 -32.35 -3.61 -12.84
CA GLU A 142 -32.35 -4.99 -12.32
C GLU A 142 -31.11 -5.76 -12.80
N ASN A 143 -30.75 -5.65 -14.09
CA ASN A 143 -29.52 -6.22 -14.63
C ASN A 143 -28.25 -5.60 -13.99
N ASP A 144 -28.24 -4.28 -13.79
CA ASP A 144 -27.14 -3.59 -13.11
C ASP A 144 -27.04 -4.02 -11.63
N VAL A 145 -28.18 -4.15 -10.93
CA VAL A 145 -28.23 -4.67 -9.55
C VAL A 145 -27.78 -6.12 -9.48
N GLU A 146 -28.16 -7.00 -10.41
CA GLU A 146 -27.65 -8.37 -10.45
C GLU A 146 -26.13 -8.39 -10.73
N SER A 147 -25.66 -7.58 -11.68
CA SER A 147 -24.23 -7.39 -11.96
C SER A 147 -23.46 -6.92 -10.71
N HIS A 148 -24.00 -5.95 -9.98
CA HIS A 148 -23.48 -5.49 -8.69
C HIS A 148 -23.53 -6.59 -7.62
N ILE A 149 -24.58 -7.40 -7.55
CA ILE A 149 -24.67 -8.55 -6.61
C ILE A 149 -23.63 -9.62 -6.95
N ILE A 150 -23.40 -9.93 -8.24
CA ILE A 150 -22.36 -10.85 -8.70
C ILE A 150 -20.96 -10.29 -8.39
N SER A 151 -20.75 -9.00 -8.61
CA SER A 151 -19.50 -8.30 -8.25
C SER A 151 -19.26 -8.35 -6.74
N ASN A 152 -20.27 -8.01 -5.92
CA ASN A 152 -20.21 -8.03 -4.46
C ASN A 152 -20.01 -9.45 -3.92
N LYS A 153 -20.61 -10.48 -4.52
CA LYS A 153 -20.33 -11.90 -4.19
C LYS A 153 -18.87 -12.25 -4.46
N ARG A 154 -18.34 -11.90 -5.64
CA ARG A 154 -16.91 -12.11 -5.99
C ARG A 154 -15.97 -11.33 -5.07
N GLN A 155 -16.34 -10.10 -4.69
CA GLN A 155 -15.57 -9.29 -3.74
C GLN A 155 -15.61 -9.90 -2.34
N ALA A 156 -16.78 -10.37 -1.87
CA ALA A 156 -16.92 -11.06 -0.59
C ALA A 156 -16.13 -12.39 -0.55
N GLU A 157 -16.12 -13.16 -1.64
CA GLU A 157 -15.27 -14.34 -1.77
C GLU A 157 -13.77 -14.00 -1.75
N LYS A 158 -13.36 -12.93 -2.45
CA LYS A 158 -11.98 -12.44 -2.41
C LYS A 158 -11.62 -12.02 -0.99
N MET A 159 -12.43 -11.18 -0.34
CA MET A 159 -12.24 -10.75 1.05
C MET A 159 -12.21 -11.94 2.02
N ARG A 160 -13.01 -12.99 1.81
CA ARG A 160 -12.96 -14.22 2.61
C ARG A 160 -11.63 -14.97 2.41
N LYS A 161 -11.16 -15.12 1.17
CA LYS A 161 -9.86 -15.75 0.85
C LYS A 161 -8.68 -14.92 1.37
N ASP A 162 -8.75 -13.60 1.31
CA ASP A 162 -7.71 -12.70 1.80
C ASP A 162 -7.72 -12.61 3.34
N ASN A 163 -8.89 -12.63 3.99
CA ASN A 163 -9.01 -12.81 5.44
C ASN A 163 -8.46 -14.17 5.90
N GLU A 164 -8.63 -15.24 5.12
CA GLU A 164 -8.05 -16.55 5.43
C GLU A 164 -6.51 -16.53 5.32
N LYS A 165 -5.95 -15.83 4.33
CA LYS A 165 -4.50 -15.57 4.24
C LYS A 165 -4.00 -14.76 5.42
N LEU A 166 -4.70 -13.68 5.79
CA LEU A 166 -4.37 -12.83 6.94
C LEU A 166 -4.45 -13.61 8.25
N ALA A 167 -5.45 -14.48 8.43
CA ALA A 167 -5.54 -15.37 9.59
C ALA A 167 -4.39 -16.40 9.63
N LYS A 168 -3.97 -16.94 8.47
CA LYS A 168 -2.80 -17.82 8.35
C LYS A 168 -1.48 -17.08 8.60
N GLN A 169 -1.35 -15.83 8.17
CA GLN A 169 -0.20 -14.97 8.49
C GLN A 169 -0.18 -14.59 9.96
N LYS A 170 -1.31 -14.18 10.54
CA LYS A 170 -1.43 -13.88 11.96
C LYS A 170 -1.05 -15.10 12.81
N ARG A 171 -1.56 -16.30 12.52
CA ARG A 171 -1.13 -17.52 13.24
C ARG A 171 0.39 -17.78 13.18
N LYS A 172 1.07 -17.44 12.07
CA LYS A 172 2.54 -17.51 11.98
C LYS A 172 3.21 -16.42 12.82
N GLN A 173 2.64 -15.22 12.87
CA GLN A 173 3.12 -14.12 13.72
C GLN A 173 2.91 -14.42 15.20
N ASP A 174 1.73 -14.89 15.60
CA ASP A 174 1.38 -15.32 16.96
C ASP A 174 2.34 -16.44 17.43
N TYR A 175 2.65 -17.40 16.55
CA TYR A 175 3.65 -18.45 16.83
C TYR A 175 5.08 -17.88 16.97
N LEU A 176 5.50 -16.95 16.10
CA LEU A 176 6.80 -16.29 16.22
C LEU A 176 6.90 -15.44 17.50
N ILE A 177 5.82 -14.73 17.88
CA ILE A 177 5.74 -14.00 19.15
C ILE A 177 5.84 -14.97 20.33
N TYR A 178 5.18 -16.13 20.28
CA TYR A 178 5.32 -17.16 21.31
C TYR A 178 6.76 -17.68 21.42
N GLN A 179 7.43 -17.95 20.29
CA GLN A 179 8.84 -18.34 20.28
C GLN A 179 9.73 -17.24 20.87
N LEU A 180 9.58 -15.99 20.41
CA LEU A 180 10.36 -14.86 20.92
C LEU A 180 10.13 -14.64 22.42
N ASN A 181 8.88 -14.70 22.90
CA ASN A 181 8.57 -14.61 24.33
C ASN A 181 9.20 -15.77 25.12
N THR A 182 9.25 -16.97 24.55
CA THR A 182 9.89 -18.14 25.18
C THR A 182 11.40 -17.93 25.32
N GLU A 183 12.08 -17.39 24.30
CA GLU A 183 13.51 -17.05 24.40
C GLU A 183 13.76 -15.83 25.31
N VAL A 184 12.85 -14.84 25.34
CA VAL A 184 12.88 -13.74 26.31
C VAL A 184 12.84 -14.29 27.73
N TRP A 185 11.85 -15.13 28.09
CA TRP A 185 11.76 -15.72 29.43
C TRP A 185 12.99 -16.55 29.81
N LYS A 186 13.62 -17.27 28.87
CA LYS A 186 14.92 -17.93 29.11
C LYS A 186 16.01 -16.93 29.44
N THR A 187 16.19 -15.89 28.61
CA THR A 187 17.23 -14.88 28.83
C THR A 187 16.99 -14.02 30.07
N GLU A 188 15.73 -13.75 30.45
CA GLU A 188 15.37 -13.11 31.71
C GLU A 188 15.76 -13.99 32.92
N ASN A 189 15.48 -15.29 32.85
CA ASN A 189 15.90 -16.26 33.86
C ASN A 189 17.44 -16.45 33.89
N GLU A 190 18.13 -16.42 32.76
CA GLU A 190 19.61 -16.42 32.69
C GLU A 190 20.18 -15.14 33.32
N ILE A 191 19.56 -13.98 33.09
CA ILE A 191 19.92 -12.70 33.73
C ILE A 191 19.63 -12.73 35.23
N GLU A 192 18.55 -13.36 35.69
CA GLU A 192 18.26 -13.52 37.12
C GLU A 192 19.27 -14.45 37.81
N ASN A 193 19.59 -15.60 37.20
CA ASN A 193 20.66 -16.48 37.67
C ASN A 193 22.03 -15.76 37.69
N GLY A 194 22.33 -14.95 36.66
CA GLY A 194 23.53 -14.11 36.62
C GLY A 194 23.57 -13.07 37.74
N LYS A 195 22.44 -12.43 38.07
CA LYS A 195 22.33 -11.50 39.22
C LYS A 195 22.50 -12.21 40.56
N LEU A 196 21.97 -13.42 40.70
CA LEU A 196 22.18 -14.25 41.90
C LEU A 196 23.65 -14.65 42.04
N GLN A 197 24.31 -15.04 40.94
CA GLN A 197 25.75 -15.32 40.95
C GLN A 197 26.58 -14.07 41.28
N ILE A 198 26.24 -12.90 40.74
CA ILE A 198 26.92 -11.64 41.08
C ILE A 198 26.81 -11.36 42.58
N LYS A 199 25.62 -11.48 43.19
CA LYS A 199 25.45 -11.29 44.64
C LYS A 199 26.30 -12.25 45.47
N LEU A 200 26.35 -13.54 45.11
CA LEU A 200 27.19 -14.52 45.80
C LEU A 200 28.68 -14.17 45.67
N MET A 201 29.12 -13.65 44.52
CA MET A 201 30.49 -13.16 44.33
C MET A 201 30.77 -11.84 45.07
N GLU A 202 29.76 -10.98 45.25
CA GLU A 202 29.85 -9.77 46.09
C GLU A 202 29.94 -10.13 47.58
N GLU A 203 29.16 -11.10 48.05
CA GLU A 203 29.21 -11.65 49.42
C GLU A 203 30.55 -12.37 49.69
N GLU A 204 31.05 -13.20 48.75
CA GLU A 204 32.39 -13.80 48.84
C GLU A 204 33.49 -12.72 48.84
N LEU A 205 33.38 -11.68 48.01
CA LEU A 205 34.35 -10.59 47.97
C LEU A 205 34.35 -9.78 49.27
N GLU A 206 33.18 -9.48 49.86
CA GLU A 206 33.10 -8.84 51.18
C GLU A 206 33.71 -9.74 52.27
N GLU A 207 33.53 -11.06 52.23
CA GLU A 207 34.19 -11.97 53.17
C GLU A 207 35.72 -11.97 53.00
N MET A 208 36.22 -11.87 51.76
CA MET A 208 37.66 -11.77 51.47
C MET A 208 38.25 -10.40 51.83
N ASP A 209 37.54 -9.29 51.60
CA ASP A 209 37.96 -7.96 52.03
C ASP A 209 37.97 -7.85 53.56
N ASN A 210 37.02 -8.49 54.26
CA ASN A 210 37.08 -8.65 55.72
C ASN A 210 38.30 -9.47 56.17
N LYS A 211 38.63 -10.57 55.48
CA LYS A 211 39.87 -11.35 55.75
C LYS A 211 41.15 -10.55 55.48
N ILE A 212 41.17 -9.73 54.43
CA ILE A 212 42.28 -8.83 54.09
C ILE A 212 42.40 -7.71 55.13
N SER A 213 41.27 -7.13 55.58
CA SER A 213 41.21 -6.13 56.64
C SER A 213 41.77 -6.69 57.95
N ILE A 214 41.31 -7.88 58.37
CA ILE A 214 41.85 -8.60 59.54
C ILE A 214 43.36 -8.87 59.35
N GLY A 215 43.77 -9.34 58.17
CA GLY A 215 45.18 -9.52 57.81
C GLY A 215 46.01 -8.25 57.97
N ASN A 216 45.52 -7.11 57.49
CA ASN A 216 46.17 -5.80 57.63
C ASN A 216 46.21 -5.31 59.08
N THR A 217 45.19 -5.56 59.90
CA THR A 217 45.23 -5.27 61.35
C THR A 217 46.27 -6.14 62.06
N ASN A 218 46.41 -7.41 61.68
CA ASN A 218 47.44 -8.30 62.23
C ASN A 218 48.86 -7.89 61.77
N ILE A 219 49.04 -7.48 60.51
CA ILE A 219 50.32 -6.96 60.00
C ILE A 219 50.71 -5.67 60.75
N THR A 220 49.80 -4.70 60.87
CA THR A 220 50.08 -3.44 61.58
C THR A 220 50.29 -3.63 63.08
N ALA A 221 49.65 -4.64 63.70
CA ALA A 221 49.97 -5.09 65.05
C ALA A 221 51.40 -5.66 65.15
N LEU A 222 51.78 -6.60 64.27
CA LEU A 222 53.14 -7.16 64.22
C LEU A 222 54.21 -6.09 63.93
N GLU A 223 53.92 -5.10 63.08
CA GLU A 223 54.80 -3.94 62.88
C GLU A 223 54.93 -3.08 64.14
N SER A 224 53.89 -2.99 64.97
CA SER A 224 53.93 -2.27 66.24
C SER A 224 54.75 -3.04 67.29
N GLU A 225 54.61 -4.36 67.34
CA GLU A 225 55.43 -5.25 68.18
C GLU A 225 56.89 -5.23 67.75
N LEU A 226 57.18 -5.29 66.44
CA LEU A 226 58.53 -5.20 65.91
C LEU A 226 59.17 -3.83 66.24
N ARG A 227 58.43 -2.72 66.10
CA ARG A 227 58.90 -1.40 66.55
C ARG A 227 59.16 -1.36 68.05
N ALA A 228 58.27 -1.92 68.88
CA ALA A 228 58.46 -1.99 70.33
C ALA A 228 59.68 -2.86 70.72
N LEU A 229 59.90 -3.97 70.02
CA LEU A 229 61.04 -4.86 70.18
C LEU A 229 62.35 -4.16 69.75
N THR A 230 62.36 -3.46 68.61
CA THR A 230 63.50 -2.63 68.18
C THR A 230 63.83 -1.57 69.23
N CYS A 231 62.84 -0.81 69.71
CA CYS A 231 63.06 0.17 70.78
C CYS A 231 63.52 -0.48 72.11
N SER A 232 63.17 -1.74 72.36
CA SER A 232 63.68 -2.52 73.51
C SER A 232 65.14 -2.91 73.31
N ILE A 233 65.50 -3.39 72.11
CA ILE A 233 66.88 -3.70 71.70
C ILE A 233 67.75 -2.43 71.77
N ASP A 234 67.26 -1.29 71.26
CA ASP A 234 67.96 0.00 71.33
C ASP A 234 68.21 0.42 72.79
N ARG A 235 67.22 0.27 73.68
CA ARG A 235 67.40 0.52 75.13
C ARG A 235 68.45 -0.42 75.75
N VAL A 236 68.49 -1.69 75.33
CA VAL A 236 69.52 -2.65 75.75
C VAL A 236 70.89 -2.27 75.21
N VAL A 237 71.00 -1.82 73.95
CA VAL A 237 72.24 -1.32 73.34
C VAL A 237 72.71 -0.02 74.01
N CYS A 238 71.81 0.90 74.37
CA CYS A 238 72.14 2.06 75.20
C CYS A 238 72.61 1.66 76.60
N SER A 239 72.01 0.63 77.21
CA SER A 239 72.45 0.08 78.51
C SER A 239 73.83 -0.57 78.41
N ILE A 240 74.11 -1.33 77.35
CA ILE A 240 75.42 -1.95 77.07
C ILE A 240 76.47 -0.87 76.80
N THR A 241 76.23 0.06 75.88
CA THR A 241 77.19 1.14 75.58
C THR A 241 77.43 2.09 76.76
N ASN A 242 76.46 2.27 77.66
CA ASN A 242 76.66 2.97 78.93
C ASN A 242 77.49 2.14 79.93
N ARG A 243 77.27 0.81 80.00
CA ARG A 243 78.15 -0.11 80.75
C ARG A 243 79.58 -0.09 80.20
N ASP A 244 79.76 -0.10 78.89
CA ASP A 244 81.08 -0.07 78.23
C ASP A 244 81.80 1.25 78.51
N LYS A 245 81.11 2.39 78.44
CA LYS A 245 81.66 3.70 78.88
C LYS A 245 82.07 3.68 80.36
N ASN A 246 81.24 3.10 81.24
CA ASN A 246 81.59 2.95 82.65
C ASN A 246 82.79 2.01 82.86
N LEU A 247 82.90 0.91 82.10
CA LEU A 247 84.06 0.02 82.09
C LEU A 247 85.32 0.70 81.54
N GLU A 248 85.19 1.57 80.53
CA GLU A 248 86.29 2.39 80.01
C GLU A 248 86.77 3.40 81.06
N CYS A 249 85.84 4.09 81.74
CA CYS A 249 86.15 4.99 82.86
C CYS A 249 86.81 4.25 84.03
N LEU A 250 86.31 3.07 84.40
CA LEU A 250 86.92 2.21 85.43
C LEU A 250 88.30 1.70 85.00
N THR A 251 88.50 1.38 83.72
CA THR A 251 89.80 0.97 83.17
C THR A 251 90.80 2.13 83.15
N LYS A 252 90.38 3.35 82.79
CA LYS A 252 91.19 4.56 82.91
C LYS A 252 91.56 4.85 84.37
N SER A 253 90.60 4.73 85.29
CA SER A 253 90.84 4.85 86.73
C SER A 253 91.81 3.78 87.26
N LEU A 254 91.67 2.53 86.79
CA LEU A 254 92.57 1.43 87.14
C LEU A 254 93.98 1.67 86.59
N ASN A 255 94.12 2.14 85.34
CA ASN A 255 95.41 2.51 84.75
C ASN A 255 96.06 3.65 85.52
N ASN A 256 95.32 4.71 85.85
CA ASN A 256 95.82 5.81 86.70
C ASN A 256 96.26 5.29 88.08
N LYS A 257 95.57 4.30 88.66
CA LYS A 257 95.96 3.66 89.93
C LYS A 257 97.17 2.72 89.78
N GLN A 258 97.33 2.04 88.64
CA GLN A 258 98.53 1.27 88.31
C GLN A 258 99.73 2.18 88.07
N GLU A 259 99.55 3.36 87.47
CA GLU A 259 100.60 4.36 87.31
C GLU A 259 100.98 5.00 88.65
N GLN A 260 100.01 5.38 89.48
CA GLN A 260 100.28 5.79 90.87
C GLN A 260 101.03 4.69 91.65
N HIS A 261 100.66 3.42 91.49
CA HIS A 261 101.38 2.29 92.08
C HIS A 261 102.80 2.12 91.50
N LYS A 262 103.00 2.29 90.19
CA LYS A 262 104.34 2.29 89.56
C LYS A 262 105.21 3.43 90.10
N THR A 263 104.64 4.62 90.30
CA THR A 263 105.32 5.77 90.91
C THR A 263 105.70 5.47 92.35
N ILE A 264 104.77 5.02 93.20
CA ILE A 264 105.03 4.61 94.59
C ILE A 264 106.06 3.47 94.66
N LEU A 265 106.05 2.53 93.71
CA LEU A 265 107.00 1.43 93.64
C LEU A 265 108.40 1.91 93.17
N ASN A 266 108.46 2.93 92.30
CA ASN A 266 109.70 3.60 91.91
C ASN A 266 110.27 4.44 93.07
N GLU A 267 109.44 5.20 93.78
CA GLU A 267 109.79 5.90 95.03
C GLU A 267 110.29 4.91 96.08
N THR A 268 109.58 3.80 96.28
CA THR A 268 110.01 2.70 97.17
C THR A 268 111.35 2.10 96.74
N ASN A 269 111.63 2.00 95.44
CA ASN A 269 112.91 1.53 94.92
C ASN A 269 114.04 2.58 95.03
N GLN A 270 113.72 3.88 94.95
CA GLN A 270 114.66 4.96 95.25
C GLN A 270 114.98 4.99 96.75
N LEU A 271 113.98 4.90 97.62
CA LEU A 271 114.14 4.75 99.07
C LEU A 271 114.96 3.50 99.42
N LYS A 272 114.72 2.35 98.76
CA LYS A 272 115.56 1.15 98.92
C LYS A 272 117.01 1.35 98.44
N LYS A 273 117.26 2.19 97.41
CA LYS A 273 118.62 2.57 97.00
C LYS A 273 119.29 3.48 98.04
N LEU A 274 118.58 4.49 98.54
CA LEU A 274 119.06 5.37 99.61
C LEU A 274 119.35 4.59 100.90
N ILE A 275 118.44 3.70 101.32
CA ILE A 275 118.65 2.79 102.46
C ILE A 275 119.87 1.88 102.22
N LYS A 276 120.10 1.40 100.98
CA LYS A 276 121.33 0.65 100.67
C LYS A 276 122.59 1.52 100.71
N GLN A 277 122.52 2.79 100.31
CA GLN A 277 123.64 3.72 100.42
C GLN A 277 123.96 4.03 101.89
N GLU A 278 122.95 4.31 102.71
CA GLU A 278 123.08 4.46 104.16
C GLU A 278 123.59 3.17 104.85
N GLN A 279 123.14 1.99 104.40
CA GLN A 279 123.68 0.71 104.89
C GLN A 279 125.15 0.50 104.51
N MET A 280 125.56 0.85 103.28
CA MET A 280 126.97 0.80 102.86
C MET A 280 127.82 1.84 103.62
N GLN A 281 127.29 3.03 103.87
CA GLN A 281 127.95 4.09 104.64
C GLN A 281 128.06 3.70 106.12
N ASN A 282 127.05 3.06 106.70
CA ASN A 282 127.10 2.48 108.04
C ASN A 282 128.07 1.28 108.12
N GLN A 283 128.13 0.43 107.09
CA GLN A 283 129.14 -0.63 107.01
C GLN A 283 130.56 -0.05 106.91
N CYS A 284 130.78 1.02 106.14
CA CYS A 284 132.04 1.75 106.08
C CYS A 284 132.40 2.37 107.44
N ASN A 285 131.45 3.04 108.11
CA ASN A 285 131.63 3.59 109.45
C ASN A 285 131.89 2.50 110.50
N SER A 286 131.27 1.33 110.38
CA SER A 286 131.51 0.17 111.24
C SER A 286 132.87 -0.48 110.98
N ALA A 287 133.32 -0.54 109.72
CA ALA A 287 134.67 -0.96 109.36
C ALA A 287 135.73 0.02 109.89
N ASN A 288 135.50 1.33 109.75
CA ASN A 288 136.35 2.38 110.33
C ASN A 288 136.36 2.30 111.87
N LYS A 289 135.21 2.07 112.51
CA LYS A 289 135.11 1.85 113.96
C LYS A 289 135.88 0.61 114.40
N ASN A 290 135.80 -0.49 113.63
CA ASN A 290 136.56 -1.71 113.90
C ASN A 290 138.07 -1.51 113.69
N ARG A 291 138.48 -0.72 112.68
CA ARG A 291 139.89 -0.34 112.48
C ARG A 291 140.38 0.49 113.67
N ILE A 292 139.68 1.57 114.02
CA ILE A 292 139.99 2.40 115.19
C ILE A 292 140.01 1.56 116.49
N HIS A 293 139.14 0.55 116.61
CA HIS A 293 139.17 -0.35 117.77
C HIS A 293 140.36 -1.33 117.74
N ALA A 294 140.84 -1.73 116.57
CA ALA A 294 142.08 -2.48 116.41
C ALA A 294 143.31 -1.59 116.71
N ASP A 295 143.32 -0.35 116.22
CA ASP A 295 144.33 0.68 116.51
C ASP A 295 144.40 0.93 118.04
N ILE A 296 143.26 1.10 118.71
CA ILE A 296 143.16 1.21 120.19
C ILE A 296 143.65 -0.07 120.90
N LYS A 297 143.47 -1.27 120.32
CA LYS A 297 144.03 -2.51 120.88
C LYS A 297 145.54 -2.58 120.71
N ALA A 298 146.08 -2.17 119.56
CA ALA A 298 147.51 -2.08 119.32
C ALA A 298 148.17 -1.10 120.30
N ASN A 299 147.64 0.11 120.41
CA ASN A 299 148.11 1.13 121.36
C ASN A 299 148.02 0.64 122.82
N LYS A 300 147.00 -0.17 123.18
CA LYS A 300 146.95 -0.81 124.51
C LYS A 300 148.07 -1.84 124.72
N ILE A 301 148.37 -2.67 123.72
CA ILE A 301 149.47 -3.65 123.79
C ILE A 301 150.82 -2.94 123.89
N GLU A 302 150.99 -1.80 123.20
CA GLU A 302 152.18 -0.95 123.28
C GLU A 302 152.30 -0.29 124.67
N ILE A 303 151.21 0.25 125.23
CA ILE A 303 151.16 0.77 126.61
C ILE A 303 151.46 -0.34 127.65
N ASP A 304 150.91 -1.55 127.49
CA ASP A 304 151.22 -2.70 128.34
C ASP A 304 152.69 -3.16 128.19
N GLY A 305 153.32 -2.91 127.04
CA GLY A 305 154.75 -3.08 126.80
C GLY A 305 155.59 -2.06 127.57
N LEU A 306 155.28 -0.78 127.39
CA LEU A 306 155.94 0.33 128.08
C LEU A 306 155.77 0.24 129.61
N LEU A 307 154.61 -0.23 130.10
CA LEU A 307 154.41 -0.49 131.54
C LEU A 307 155.29 -1.63 132.07
N LYS A 308 155.52 -2.69 131.28
CA LYS A 308 156.46 -3.77 131.65
C LYS A 308 157.92 -3.30 131.64
N GLU A 309 158.27 -2.36 130.75
CA GLU A 309 159.60 -1.76 130.68
C GLU A 309 159.84 -0.78 131.84
N LYS A 310 158.86 0.07 132.14
CA LYS A 310 158.80 0.91 133.35
C LYS A 310 158.95 0.08 134.63
N LEU A 311 158.30 -1.09 134.71
CA LEU A 311 158.45 -2.05 135.81
C LEU A 311 159.80 -2.79 135.88
N LYS A 312 160.64 -2.75 134.83
CA LYS A 312 162.05 -3.16 134.92
C LYS A 312 162.89 -2.03 135.50
N LEU A 313 162.75 -0.82 134.95
CA LEU A 313 163.43 0.39 135.43
C LEU A 313 163.15 0.67 136.91
N ASP A 314 161.90 0.50 137.38
CA ASP A 314 161.55 0.62 138.81
C ASP A 314 162.35 -0.35 139.70
N ARG A 315 162.68 -1.56 139.22
CA ARG A 315 163.48 -2.56 139.96
C ARG A 315 164.97 -2.22 139.94
N GLU A 316 165.46 -1.70 138.83
CA GLU A 316 166.84 -1.22 138.70
C GLU A 316 167.08 -0.02 139.62
N VAL A 317 166.13 0.91 139.69
CA VAL A 317 166.11 2.03 140.67
C VAL A 317 166.02 1.54 142.11
N TYR A 318 165.26 0.46 142.39
CA TYR A 318 165.22 -0.13 143.74
C TYR A 318 166.59 -0.71 144.15
N ASN A 319 167.28 -1.37 143.22
CA ASN A 319 168.62 -1.92 143.46
C ASN A 319 169.68 -0.82 143.66
N THR A 320 169.62 0.30 142.93
CA THR A 320 170.56 1.42 143.13
C THR A 320 170.27 2.18 144.43
N ASN A 321 169.00 2.33 144.83
CA ASN A 321 168.66 2.88 146.15
C ASN A 321 169.22 2.03 147.30
N ALA A 322 169.13 0.70 147.22
CA ALA A 322 169.71 -0.19 148.23
C ALA A 322 171.24 -0.04 148.36
N GLN A 323 171.94 0.23 147.24
CA GLN A 323 173.38 0.55 147.24
C GLN A 323 173.68 1.93 147.85
N ILE A 324 172.78 2.91 147.68
CA ILE A 324 172.90 4.26 148.25
C ILE A 324 172.72 4.22 149.78
N GLU A 325 171.71 3.51 150.31
CA GLU A 325 171.52 3.37 151.76
C GLU A 325 172.75 2.78 152.46
N GLN A 326 173.42 1.83 151.81
CA GLN A 326 174.66 1.23 152.32
C GLN A 326 175.82 2.23 152.37
N LEU A 327 175.96 3.10 151.37
CA LEU A 327 176.97 4.19 151.36
C LEU A 327 176.65 5.32 152.35
N GLU A 328 175.37 5.63 152.61
CA GLU A 328 175.00 6.63 153.62
C GLU A 328 175.34 6.19 155.05
N SER A 329 175.38 4.89 155.33
CA SER A 329 175.85 4.33 156.60
C SER A 329 177.32 4.71 156.84
N ASP A 330 178.19 4.50 155.85
CA ASP A 330 179.63 4.77 155.98
C ASP A 330 179.91 6.26 156.13
N ILE A 331 179.18 7.13 155.40
CA ILE A 331 179.31 8.60 155.51
C ILE A 331 178.96 9.13 156.92
N LYS A 332 178.05 8.46 157.65
CA LYS A 332 177.72 8.81 159.06
C LYS A 332 178.86 8.54 160.04
N SER A 333 179.85 7.71 159.69
CA SER A 333 181.07 7.54 160.50
C SER A 333 182.00 8.76 160.37
N SER A 334 182.48 9.05 159.16
CA SER A 334 183.43 10.14 158.87
C SER A 334 182.96 11.54 159.29
N ARG A 335 181.64 11.79 159.32
CA ARG A 335 181.11 13.08 159.79
C ARG A 335 181.37 13.37 161.27
N LYS A 336 181.64 12.36 162.11
CA LYS A 336 181.96 12.57 163.54
C LYS A 336 183.35 13.18 163.73
N ASP A 337 184.35 12.69 163.00
CA ASP A 337 185.74 13.16 163.11
C ASP A 337 185.92 14.59 162.59
N GLN A 338 185.16 14.96 161.54
CA GLN A 338 185.30 16.27 160.90
C GLN A 338 184.82 17.43 161.80
N HIS A 339 183.92 17.19 162.75
CA HIS A 339 183.38 18.25 163.62
C HIS A 339 184.45 18.86 164.53
N PHE A 340 185.37 18.03 165.05
CA PHE A 340 186.39 18.42 166.03
C PHE A 340 187.39 19.46 165.51
N LYS A 341 187.65 19.47 164.18
CA LYS A 341 188.62 20.40 163.56
C LYS A 341 188.07 21.80 163.26
N LYS A 342 186.75 22.01 163.34
CA LYS A 342 186.12 23.21 162.77
C LYS A 342 186.13 24.44 163.69
N LEU A 343 186.36 24.29 164.98
CA LEU A 343 186.31 25.37 165.98
C LEU A 343 187.52 26.33 165.98
N ALA A 344 188.52 26.12 165.13
CA ALA A 344 189.81 26.83 165.20
C ALA A 344 190.00 28.00 164.22
N LEU A 345 189.06 28.28 163.30
CA LEU A 345 189.34 29.07 162.08
C LEU A 345 188.61 30.44 161.97
N ASP A 346 187.54 30.69 162.73
CA ASP A 346 186.58 31.79 162.48
C ASP A 346 187.04 33.23 162.84
N SER A 347 188.35 33.52 162.91
CA SER A 347 188.84 34.72 163.64
C SER A 347 189.22 35.97 162.84
N VAL A 348 189.71 35.91 161.58
CA VAL A 348 190.35 37.10 160.93
C VAL A 348 190.01 37.29 159.43
N LEU A 349 188.77 37.66 159.09
CA LEU A 349 188.35 37.89 157.68
C LEU A 349 187.42 39.09 157.45
N ASN A 350 187.54 40.17 158.23
CA ASN A 350 186.43 41.12 158.44
C ASN A 350 186.48 42.50 157.70
N GLU A 351 187.57 42.89 157.01
CA GLU A 351 187.75 44.32 156.61
C GLU A 351 187.59 44.70 155.11
N TYR A 352 187.61 43.78 154.14
CA TYR A 352 187.72 44.17 152.71
C TYR A 352 186.50 44.91 152.11
N LYS A 353 185.32 44.90 152.76
CA LYS A 353 184.03 45.33 152.16
C LYS A 353 183.86 46.84 151.89
N ARG A 354 184.85 47.70 152.13
CA ARG A 354 184.67 49.17 152.20
C ARG A 354 184.61 49.93 150.86
N LEU A 355 184.96 49.31 149.71
CA LEU A 355 185.47 50.09 148.56
C LEU A 355 184.55 50.34 147.36
N SER A 356 183.48 49.57 147.12
CA SER A 356 182.86 49.50 145.77
C SER A 356 181.57 50.31 145.54
N SER A 357 181.21 51.26 146.41
CA SER A 357 180.01 52.12 146.21
C SER A 357 180.21 53.29 145.22
N LYS A 358 181.44 53.53 144.74
CA LYS A 358 181.82 54.73 143.96
C LYS A 358 181.70 54.63 142.43
N LYS A 359 181.12 53.57 141.86
CA LYS A 359 181.06 53.37 140.38
C LYS A 359 179.64 53.44 139.77
N LEU A 360 178.68 54.09 140.44
CA LEU A 360 177.27 54.08 140.02
C LEU A 360 176.78 55.39 139.35
N GLN A 361 177.49 56.50 139.50
CA GLN A 361 176.88 57.84 139.38
C GLN A 361 177.23 58.65 138.13
N ALA A 362 177.92 58.05 137.16
CA ALA A 362 178.13 58.58 135.80
C ALA A 362 177.82 57.42 134.83
N GLU A 363 176.65 57.41 134.21
CA GLU A 363 176.30 58.08 132.94
C GLU A 363 176.65 57.17 131.75
N GLN A 364 175.71 56.51 131.07
CA GLN A 364 174.25 56.71 130.89
C GLN A 364 173.86 57.84 129.92
N GLU A 365 174.84 58.41 129.24
CA GLU A 365 174.71 58.69 127.81
C GLU A 365 174.65 57.35 127.02
N ILE A 366 174.24 57.37 125.74
CA ILE A 366 174.42 56.31 124.71
C ILE A 366 173.67 54.97 124.98
N PHE A 367 172.72 54.45 124.17
CA PHE A 367 172.07 54.84 122.90
C PHE A 367 172.90 54.73 121.58
N GLU A 368 173.10 53.52 120.99
CA GLU A 368 173.69 53.37 119.62
C GLU A 368 173.55 51.97 118.84
N CYS A 369 172.36 51.50 118.33
CA CYS A 369 172.18 50.15 117.64
C CYS A 369 171.14 50.03 116.45
N ILE A 370 171.12 48.93 115.63
CA ILE A 370 170.94 48.99 114.11
C ILE A 370 170.35 47.73 113.30
N GLN A 371 169.39 47.96 112.33
CA GLN A 371 169.04 47.37 110.95
C GLN A 371 168.73 45.84 110.59
N ALA A 372 168.28 45.35 109.38
CA ALA A 372 167.20 45.69 108.35
C ALA A 372 167.06 44.77 107.01
N GLN A 373 165.86 44.63 106.36
CA GLN A 373 165.48 44.34 104.87
C GLN A 373 165.62 42.89 104.17
N MET A 374 165.09 42.42 102.96
CA MET A 374 164.05 42.69 101.86
C MET A 374 163.87 41.52 100.74
N THR A 375 162.91 41.54 99.71
CA THR A 375 162.86 40.90 98.27
C THR A 375 161.52 40.23 97.65
N THR A 376 161.41 39.91 96.30
CA THR A 376 160.23 39.41 95.42
C THR A 376 160.61 38.46 94.17
N ASP A 377 159.96 38.00 93.02
CA ASP A 377 158.73 38.10 92.06
C ASP A 377 158.70 36.87 90.99
N MET A 378 158.00 36.53 89.81
CA MET A 378 156.80 36.75 88.85
C MET A 378 156.87 35.77 87.55
N VAL A 379 156.07 35.55 86.42
CA VAL A 379 154.61 35.37 85.92
C VAL A 379 154.43 34.95 84.34
N ASP A 380 153.28 34.41 83.75
CA ASP A 380 152.67 34.57 82.30
C ASP A 380 152.15 33.40 81.26
N LYS A 381 151.14 33.68 80.33
CA LYS A 381 150.62 33.25 78.90
C LYS A 381 149.89 31.91 78.32
N LYS A 382 149.28 31.90 77.04
CA LYS A 382 148.35 30.85 76.34
C LYS A 382 148.00 30.91 74.75
N ASN A 383 147.55 29.84 73.96
CA ASN A 383 146.69 29.86 72.65
C ASN A 383 146.41 28.58 71.68
N LYS A 384 145.23 28.45 70.95
CA LYS A 384 144.95 27.96 69.49
C LYS A 384 143.49 27.44 69.12
N LYS A 385 142.86 27.76 67.93
CA LYS A 385 141.57 27.12 67.43
C LYS A 385 141.09 27.20 65.93
N GLU A 386 141.74 27.86 64.95
CA GLU A 386 141.00 28.52 63.82
C GLU A 386 140.99 27.87 62.40
N LEU A 387 141.36 26.61 62.19
CA LEU A 387 141.77 26.11 60.85
C LEU A 387 140.67 25.48 59.93
N LYS A 388 139.37 25.74 60.13
CA LYS A 388 138.31 24.87 59.57
C LYS A 388 137.49 25.40 58.38
N ASP A 389 137.29 26.72 58.23
CA ASP A 389 136.11 27.24 57.51
C ASP A 389 136.29 27.54 56.00
N ILE A 390 137.48 27.32 55.42
CA ILE A 390 137.78 27.67 54.01
C ILE A 390 137.51 26.52 53.04
N SER A 391 137.54 25.25 53.49
CA SER A 391 137.52 24.09 52.58
C SER A 391 136.16 23.77 51.95
N ASP A 392 135.05 24.16 52.59
CA ASP A 392 133.73 23.60 52.25
C ASP A 392 133.09 24.27 51.03
N LYS A 393 133.29 25.59 50.84
CA LYS A 393 132.56 26.37 49.81
C LYS A 393 132.92 26.07 48.35
N ILE A 394 134.02 25.38 48.08
CA ILE A 394 134.39 24.95 46.72
C ILE A 394 133.62 23.67 46.32
N ARG A 395 133.21 22.86 47.30
CA ARG A 395 132.61 21.53 47.09
C ARG A 395 131.15 21.57 46.59
N ASP A 396 130.40 22.59 46.98
CA ASP A 396 128.94 22.64 46.73
C ASP A 396 128.57 22.98 45.28
N VAL A 397 129.45 23.68 44.54
CA VAL A 397 129.16 24.10 43.15
C VAL A 397 129.30 22.94 42.17
N ASP A 398 130.33 22.10 42.30
CA ASP A 398 130.50 20.89 41.48
C ASP A 398 129.35 19.89 41.71
N LEU A 399 128.86 19.77 42.95
CA LEU A 399 127.73 18.90 43.29
C LEU A 399 126.48 19.25 42.48
N MET A 400 126.12 20.54 42.37
CA MET A 400 124.94 20.96 41.60
C MET A 400 125.05 20.67 40.10
N LEU A 401 126.24 20.81 39.51
CA LEU A 401 126.45 20.51 38.08
C LEU A 401 126.32 18.99 37.82
N HIS A 402 126.90 18.18 38.71
CA HIS A 402 126.79 16.72 38.64
C HIS A 402 125.37 16.20 38.88
N GLU A 403 124.60 16.77 39.81
CA GLU A 403 123.21 16.39 40.04
C GLU A 403 122.32 16.62 38.80
N SER A 404 122.49 17.76 38.11
CA SER A 404 121.75 18.08 36.89
C SER A 404 122.03 17.08 35.76
N LEU A 405 123.31 16.77 35.50
CA LEU A 405 123.70 15.79 34.48
C LEU A 405 123.25 14.37 34.85
N ASN A 406 123.43 13.95 36.11
CA ASN A 406 122.97 12.65 36.60
C ASN A 406 121.45 12.49 36.47
N ARG A 407 120.67 13.54 36.72
CA ARG A 407 119.20 13.48 36.59
C ARG A 407 118.73 13.37 35.14
N LYS A 408 119.45 13.97 34.17
CA LYS A 408 119.19 13.78 32.73
C LYS A 408 119.56 12.37 32.28
N ILE A 409 120.70 11.84 32.73
CA ILE A 409 121.12 10.46 32.45
C ILE A 409 120.10 9.48 33.04
N PHE A 410 119.70 9.65 34.30
CA PHE A 410 118.72 8.81 35.00
C PHE A 410 117.37 8.75 34.25
N LEU A 411 116.83 9.87 33.80
CA LEU A 411 115.56 9.88 33.04
C LEU A 411 115.70 9.24 31.65
N THR A 412 116.90 9.24 31.07
CA THR A 412 117.16 8.56 29.78
C THR A 412 117.25 7.05 30.00
N THR A 413 118.04 6.61 30.99
CA THR A 413 118.15 5.19 31.34
C THR A 413 116.85 4.61 31.90
N GLU A 414 116.03 5.37 32.62
CA GLU A 414 114.70 4.94 33.06
C GLU A 414 113.76 4.71 31.87
N ASN A 415 113.86 5.51 30.81
CA ASN A 415 113.03 5.37 29.61
C ASN A 415 113.47 4.18 28.75
N ASP A 416 114.79 3.98 28.59
CA ASP A 416 115.32 2.82 27.87
C ASP A 416 115.20 1.52 28.69
N MET A 417 115.27 1.57 30.03
CA MET A 417 114.86 0.45 30.90
C MET A 417 113.38 0.14 30.75
N LYS A 418 112.49 1.14 30.59
CA LYS A 418 111.06 0.89 30.33
C LYS A 418 110.81 0.31 28.93
N LYS A 419 111.57 0.72 27.91
CA LYS A 419 111.51 0.07 26.58
C LYS A 419 112.02 -1.36 26.60
N ASN A 420 113.15 -1.62 27.25
CA ASN A 420 113.67 -2.97 27.43
C ASN A 420 112.70 -3.82 28.26
N TYR A 421 112.11 -3.27 29.33
CA TYR A 421 111.09 -3.96 30.12
C TYR A 421 109.80 -4.23 29.33
N ILE A 422 109.40 -3.36 28.39
CA ILE A 422 108.29 -3.63 27.47
C ILE A 422 108.67 -4.71 26.45
N GLY A 423 109.86 -4.66 25.86
CA GLY A 423 110.36 -5.71 24.95
C GLY A 423 110.56 -7.06 25.65
N GLU A 424 111.02 -7.06 26.90
CA GLU A 424 111.09 -8.23 27.77
C GLU A 424 109.69 -8.70 28.16
N LEU A 425 108.71 -7.82 28.39
CA LEU A 425 107.32 -8.21 28.60
C LEU A 425 106.65 -8.75 27.33
N GLU A 426 107.02 -8.30 26.14
CA GLU A 426 106.53 -8.84 24.85
C GLU A 426 107.21 -10.18 24.52
N ALA A 427 108.51 -10.33 24.83
CA ALA A 427 109.22 -11.61 24.78
C ALA A 427 108.67 -12.60 25.82
N MET A 428 108.43 -12.16 27.06
CA MET A 428 107.82 -12.95 28.12
C MET A 428 106.33 -13.22 27.86
N HIS A 429 105.59 -12.35 27.16
CA HIS A 429 104.21 -12.64 26.78
C HIS A 429 104.16 -13.63 25.61
N SER A 430 105.04 -13.51 24.62
CA SER A 430 105.13 -14.48 23.52
C SER A 430 105.67 -15.84 23.99
N GLU A 431 106.67 -15.88 24.86
CA GLU A 431 107.13 -17.11 25.51
C GLU A 431 106.10 -17.65 26.52
N SER A 432 105.44 -16.80 27.32
CA SER A 432 104.32 -17.25 28.18
C SER A 432 103.15 -17.78 27.36
N LYS A 433 102.97 -17.35 26.10
CA LYS A 433 101.94 -17.87 25.18
C LYS A 433 102.39 -19.11 24.42
N ARG A 434 103.69 -19.27 24.19
CA ARG A 434 104.31 -20.54 23.77
C ARG A 434 104.16 -21.58 24.88
N GLN A 435 104.46 -21.19 26.12
CA GLN A 435 104.23 -21.97 27.33
C GLN A 435 102.75 -22.19 27.63
N GLU A 436 101.84 -21.27 27.35
CA GLU A 436 100.39 -21.49 27.47
C GLU A 436 99.89 -22.55 26.45
N ASN A 437 100.49 -22.60 25.26
CA ASN A 437 100.23 -23.66 24.27
C ASN A 437 100.93 -24.99 24.60
N GLU A 438 102.14 -24.97 25.16
CA GLU A 438 102.84 -26.18 25.62
C GLU A 438 102.20 -26.75 26.89
N MET A 439 101.89 -25.90 27.87
CA MET A 439 101.03 -26.20 29.01
C MET A 439 99.63 -26.58 28.57
N GLY A 440 99.08 -26.05 27.48
CA GLY A 440 97.81 -26.51 26.90
C GLY A 440 97.89 -27.94 26.40
N LYS A 441 98.94 -28.30 25.65
CA LYS A 441 99.21 -29.69 25.21
C LYS A 441 99.55 -30.61 26.39
N LEU A 442 100.25 -30.10 27.39
CA LEU A 442 100.51 -30.79 28.66
C LEU A 442 99.23 -30.93 29.47
N LEU A 443 98.30 -29.99 29.46
CA LEU A 443 97.00 -30.07 30.11
C LEU A 443 96.11 -31.07 29.39
N ASP A 444 96.19 -31.16 28.06
CA ASP A 444 95.44 -32.11 27.25
C ASP A 444 95.99 -33.55 27.41
N ASN A 445 97.31 -33.71 27.54
CA ASN A 445 97.96 -34.96 27.90
C ASN A 445 97.74 -35.33 29.39
N LEU A 446 97.87 -34.36 30.31
CA LEU A 446 97.55 -34.52 31.72
C LEU A 446 96.06 -34.74 31.94
N SER A 447 95.17 -34.29 31.04
CA SER A 447 93.73 -34.57 31.07
C SER A 447 93.46 -36.01 30.63
N LYS A 448 94.13 -36.51 29.59
CA LYS A 448 94.08 -37.93 29.19
C LYS A 448 94.73 -38.85 30.23
N GLU A 449 95.81 -38.41 30.88
CA GLU A 449 96.34 -39.04 32.09
C GLU A 449 95.36 -38.92 33.25
N PHE A 450 94.68 -37.77 33.45
CA PHE A 450 93.69 -37.57 34.51
C PHE A 450 92.43 -38.39 34.26
N GLU A 451 92.06 -38.71 33.02
CA GLU A 451 91.00 -39.68 32.70
C GLU A 451 91.45 -41.11 33.01
N LYS A 452 92.68 -41.50 32.64
CA LYS A 452 93.27 -42.79 33.06
C LYS A 452 93.36 -42.89 34.59
N TYR A 453 93.89 -41.88 35.25
CA TYR A 453 93.98 -41.78 36.70
C TYR A 453 92.61 -41.60 37.35
N THR A 454 91.59 -41.05 36.68
CA THR A 454 90.20 -41.01 37.18
C THR A 454 89.51 -42.35 36.98
N LEU A 455 89.89 -43.16 35.99
CA LEU A 455 89.43 -44.54 35.83
C LEU A 455 90.09 -45.45 36.88
N ILE A 456 91.41 -45.33 37.05
CA ILE A 456 92.18 -45.97 38.12
C ILE A 456 91.67 -45.50 39.49
N TYR A 457 91.41 -44.20 39.68
CA TYR A 457 90.85 -43.63 40.90
C TYR A 457 89.40 -44.09 41.09
N ARG A 458 88.55 -44.21 40.07
CA ARG A 458 87.20 -44.80 40.23
C ARG A 458 87.27 -46.26 40.67
N ASN A 459 88.21 -47.05 40.14
CA ASN A 459 88.41 -48.44 40.59
C ASN A 459 89.06 -48.51 41.99
N ARG A 460 90.02 -47.65 42.28
CA ARG A 460 90.69 -47.51 43.59
C ARG A 460 89.78 -46.84 44.63
N ASN A 461 88.78 -46.08 44.22
CA ASN A 461 87.77 -45.43 45.06
C ASN A 461 86.55 -46.33 45.25
N ARG A 462 86.28 -47.30 44.37
CA ARG A 462 85.46 -48.48 44.74
C ARG A 462 86.15 -49.29 45.84
N ARG A 463 87.47 -49.52 45.72
CA ARG A 463 88.28 -50.19 46.75
C ARG A 463 88.41 -49.36 48.04
N VAL A 464 88.54 -48.04 47.94
CA VAL A 464 88.53 -47.13 49.10
C VAL A 464 87.13 -46.98 49.67
N MET A 465 86.03 -47.05 48.90
CA MET A 465 84.70 -47.10 49.50
C MET A 465 84.49 -48.39 50.30
N SER A 466 84.92 -49.57 49.81
CA SER A 466 84.85 -50.81 50.62
C SER A 466 85.78 -50.80 51.85
N LEU A 467 86.84 -49.99 51.85
CA LEU A 467 87.70 -49.75 53.03
C LEU A 467 87.16 -48.63 53.93
N ASN A 468 86.47 -47.64 53.36
CA ASN A 468 85.89 -46.50 54.09
C ASN A 468 84.56 -46.87 54.72
N GLU A 469 83.89 -47.90 54.23
CA GLU A 469 82.79 -48.60 54.90
C GLU A 469 83.30 -49.34 56.15
N GLN A 470 84.51 -49.90 56.10
CA GLN A 470 85.21 -50.47 57.26
C GLN A 470 85.76 -49.39 58.22
N VAL A 471 86.18 -48.23 57.72
CA VAL A 471 86.65 -47.10 58.56
C VAL A 471 85.47 -46.30 59.14
N GLN A 472 84.32 -46.21 58.48
CA GLN A 472 83.11 -45.57 59.03
C GLN A 472 82.63 -46.27 60.31
N THR A 473 82.79 -47.58 60.40
CA THR A 473 82.52 -48.34 61.64
C THR A 473 83.49 -48.06 62.79
N GLU A 474 84.69 -47.52 62.52
CA GLU A 474 85.65 -47.10 63.56
C GLU A 474 85.57 -45.60 63.89
N LEU A 475 85.28 -44.74 62.90
CA LEU A 475 85.41 -43.28 63.02
C LEU A 475 84.35 -42.61 63.92
N VAL A 476 83.24 -43.28 64.21
CA VAL A 476 82.22 -42.80 65.17
C VAL A 476 82.79 -42.68 66.61
N SER A 477 83.89 -43.38 66.90
CA SER A 477 84.45 -43.51 68.25
C SER A 477 85.10 -42.23 68.80
N GLN A 478 85.71 -41.38 67.95
CA GLN A 478 86.52 -40.25 68.43
C GLN A 478 86.57 -39.05 67.44
N LYS A 479 85.92 -37.94 67.82
CA LYS A 479 86.57 -36.62 68.01
C LYS A 479 85.59 -35.54 68.50
N SER A 480 85.67 -35.26 69.80
CA SER A 480 85.17 -34.04 70.42
C SER A 480 86.35 -33.12 70.80
N SER A 481 86.06 -31.82 70.96
CA SER A 481 86.97 -30.78 71.46
C SER A 481 88.15 -30.35 70.56
N ASN A 482 87.96 -29.29 69.76
CA ASN A 482 88.58 -27.96 69.96
C ASN A 482 88.52 -27.10 68.67
N TYR A 483 88.01 -25.87 68.79
CA TYR A 483 88.07 -24.80 67.76
C TYR A 483 88.15 -23.43 68.46
N THR A 484 88.91 -22.49 67.93
CA THR A 484 89.18 -21.20 68.56
C THR A 484 88.08 -20.18 68.25
N LYS A 485 87.81 -19.27 69.20
CA LYS A 485 86.68 -18.30 69.13
C LYS A 485 86.71 -17.40 67.88
N SER A 486 87.90 -17.04 67.39
CA SER A 486 88.07 -16.22 66.18
C SER A 486 87.75 -16.98 64.90
N GLU A 487 88.08 -18.27 64.83
CA GLU A 487 87.86 -19.12 63.66
C GLU A 487 86.36 -19.32 63.41
N ARG A 488 85.58 -19.53 64.48
CA ARG A 488 84.11 -19.55 64.39
C ARG A 488 83.57 -18.26 63.77
N LYS A 489 83.98 -17.08 64.25
CA LYS A 489 83.46 -15.82 63.71
C LYS A 489 83.85 -15.56 62.26
N ILE A 490 85.00 -16.07 61.78
CA ILE A 490 85.36 -16.04 60.36
C ILE A 490 84.44 -16.98 59.56
N VAL A 491 84.16 -18.19 60.06
CA VAL A 491 83.22 -19.13 59.44
C VAL A 491 81.80 -18.55 59.40
N ASP A 492 81.32 -17.95 60.49
CA ASP A 492 80.00 -17.33 60.59
C ASP A 492 79.84 -16.16 59.60
N LEU A 493 80.85 -15.28 59.49
CA LEU A 493 80.86 -14.18 58.51
C LEU A 493 80.96 -14.70 57.07
N THR A 494 81.78 -15.73 56.81
CA THR A 494 81.89 -16.35 55.48
C THR A 494 80.58 -17.01 55.07
N LYS A 495 79.88 -17.65 56.01
CA LYS A 495 78.56 -18.23 55.81
C LYS A 495 77.52 -17.14 55.50
N SER A 496 77.47 -16.07 56.30
CA SER A 496 76.57 -14.93 56.07
C SER A 496 76.81 -14.25 54.71
N ILE A 497 78.07 -14.08 54.30
CA ILE A 497 78.42 -13.58 52.95
C ILE A 497 77.97 -14.56 51.86
N GLY A 498 78.08 -15.87 52.08
CA GLY A 498 77.59 -16.90 51.16
C GLY A 498 76.06 -16.92 51.03
N GLU A 499 75.34 -16.71 52.14
CA GLU A 499 73.89 -16.57 52.19
C GLU A 499 73.44 -15.30 51.42
N GLU A 500 74.09 -14.16 51.68
CA GLU A 500 73.81 -12.90 50.98
C GLU A 500 74.10 -13.00 49.47
N GLN A 501 75.21 -13.64 49.08
CA GLN A 501 75.50 -13.93 47.67
C GLN A 501 74.48 -14.89 47.03
N SER A 502 73.88 -15.80 47.80
CA SER A 502 72.80 -16.67 47.32
C SER A 502 71.51 -15.88 47.08
N ILE A 503 71.19 -14.95 48.00
CA ILE A 503 70.06 -14.01 47.90
C ILE A 503 70.24 -13.07 46.69
N ILE A 504 71.43 -12.51 46.49
CA ILE A 504 71.76 -11.69 45.30
C ILE A 504 71.59 -12.51 44.00
N LYS A 505 72.07 -13.75 43.96
CA LYS A 505 71.86 -14.65 42.80
C LYS A 505 70.39 -15.04 42.61
N ALA A 506 69.58 -15.11 43.67
CA ALA A 506 68.13 -15.29 43.56
C ALA A 506 67.46 -14.06 42.92
N HIS A 507 67.74 -12.85 43.43
CA HIS A 507 67.23 -11.61 42.87
C HIS A 507 67.67 -11.37 41.41
N GLN A 508 68.92 -11.69 41.05
CA GLN A 508 69.39 -11.63 39.66
C GLN A 508 68.61 -12.56 38.72
N ARG A 509 68.29 -13.79 39.17
CA ARG A 509 67.46 -14.73 38.39
C ARG A 509 66.02 -14.24 38.23
N LEU A 510 65.43 -13.67 39.29
CA LEU A 510 64.10 -13.05 39.23
C LEU A 510 64.09 -11.84 38.28
N TRP A 511 65.08 -10.95 38.37
CA TRP A 511 65.21 -9.79 37.50
C TRP A 511 65.36 -10.18 36.01
N ILE A 512 66.19 -11.18 35.69
CA ILE A 512 66.31 -11.70 34.32
C ILE A 512 64.99 -12.31 33.83
N ARG A 513 64.26 -13.05 34.69
CA ARG A 513 62.94 -13.60 34.36
C ARG A 513 61.92 -12.49 34.07
N GLU A 514 61.87 -11.44 34.88
CA GLU A 514 60.96 -10.30 34.63
C GLU A 514 61.38 -9.48 33.40
N GLN A 515 62.68 -9.34 33.13
CA GLN A 515 63.18 -8.71 31.90
C GLN A 515 62.77 -9.53 30.66
N GLN A 516 62.83 -10.86 30.72
CA GLN A 516 62.35 -11.76 29.66
C GLN A 516 60.83 -11.67 29.49
N SER A 517 60.07 -11.66 30.59
CA SER A 517 58.61 -11.46 30.61
C SER A 517 58.22 -10.14 29.94
N LEU A 518 58.87 -9.04 30.32
CA LEU A 518 58.67 -7.71 29.75
C LEU A 518 59.02 -7.65 28.25
N LEU A 519 60.07 -8.35 27.81
CA LEU A 519 60.46 -8.43 26.40
C LEU A 519 59.43 -9.23 25.57
N ILE A 520 58.90 -10.33 26.12
CA ILE A 520 57.81 -11.10 25.50
C ILE A 520 56.54 -10.25 25.40
N LEU A 521 56.13 -9.60 26.49
CA LEU A 521 54.97 -8.69 26.51
C LEU A 521 55.13 -7.51 25.52
N SER A 522 56.34 -6.95 25.41
CA SER A 522 56.68 -5.93 24.40
C SER A 522 56.57 -6.46 22.97
N SER A 523 56.99 -7.71 22.72
CA SER A 523 56.81 -8.36 21.43
C SER A 523 55.34 -8.59 21.09
N ASN A 524 54.57 -9.15 22.02
CA ASN A 524 53.14 -9.39 21.87
C ASN A 524 52.38 -8.08 21.64
N ARG A 525 52.74 -6.99 22.34
CA ARG A 525 52.18 -5.64 22.11
C ARG A 525 52.46 -5.13 20.68
N ARG A 526 53.67 -5.35 20.15
CA ARG A 526 54.00 -4.97 18.76
C ARG A 526 53.19 -5.77 17.74
N GLU A 527 53.01 -7.07 17.97
CA GLU A 527 52.17 -7.93 17.12
C GLU A 527 50.70 -7.51 17.16
N GLN A 528 50.14 -7.25 18.35
CA GLN A 528 48.78 -6.74 18.53
C GLN A 528 48.58 -5.42 17.78
N ILE A 529 49.52 -4.48 17.85
CA ILE A 529 49.48 -3.21 17.09
C ILE A 529 49.52 -3.47 15.58
N ALA A 530 50.36 -4.39 15.10
CA ALA A 530 50.40 -4.77 13.68
C ALA A 530 49.08 -5.41 13.21
N ARG A 531 48.47 -6.25 14.05
CA ARG A 531 47.16 -6.88 13.78
C ARG A 531 46.02 -5.85 13.78
N ILE A 532 46.00 -4.91 14.72
CA ILE A 532 45.06 -3.77 14.74
C ILE A 532 45.21 -2.91 13.48
N ASN A 533 46.44 -2.61 13.06
CA ASN A 533 46.69 -1.84 11.83
C ASN A 533 46.27 -2.60 10.57
N THR A 534 46.36 -3.93 10.57
CA THR A 534 45.86 -4.78 9.48
C THR A 534 44.33 -4.81 9.44
N LEU A 535 43.68 -4.96 10.60
CA LEU A 535 42.22 -4.88 10.74
C LEU A 535 41.67 -3.51 10.31
N LYS A 536 42.33 -2.40 10.66
CA LYS A 536 41.96 -1.05 10.19
C LYS A 536 42.02 -0.94 8.66
N LYS A 537 43.05 -1.49 8.02
CA LYS A 537 43.14 -1.52 6.54
C LYS A 537 42.05 -2.38 5.92
N GLN A 538 41.74 -3.54 6.50
CA GLN A 538 40.64 -4.40 6.04
C GLN A 538 39.28 -3.72 6.19
N LEU A 539 39.03 -3.05 7.32
CA LEU A 539 37.81 -2.30 7.59
C LEU A 539 37.63 -1.16 6.58
N MET A 540 38.66 -0.35 6.32
CA MET A 540 38.61 0.72 5.30
C MET A 540 38.30 0.20 3.89
N VAL A 541 38.84 -0.98 3.52
CA VAL A 541 38.51 -1.65 2.24
C VAL A 541 37.07 -2.18 2.22
N LEU A 542 36.55 -2.65 3.36
CA LEU A 542 35.15 -3.07 3.49
C LEU A 542 34.20 -1.87 3.45
N GLU A 543 34.54 -0.73 4.05
CA GLU A 543 33.79 0.53 3.94
C GLU A 543 33.75 1.03 2.50
N GLN A 544 34.89 1.04 1.80
CA GLN A 544 34.94 1.44 0.39
C GLN A 544 34.11 0.50 -0.51
N LYS A 545 34.14 -0.82 -0.24
CA LYS A 545 33.27 -1.79 -0.92
C LYS A 545 31.79 -1.56 -0.57
N ASN A 546 31.46 -1.27 0.69
CA ASN A 546 30.09 -1.00 1.12
C ASN A 546 29.54 0.26 0.42
N PHE A 547 30.29 1.36 0.39
CA PHE A 547 29.92 2.58 -0.33
C PHE A 547 29.73 2.33 -1.84
N ARG A 548 30.62 1.54 -2.46
CA ARG A 548 30.44 1.12 -3.87
C ARG A 548 29.16 0.31 -4.06
N ASN A 549 28.91 -0.69 -3.22
CA ASN A 549 27.72 -1.54 -3.29
C ASN A 549 26.43 -0.73 -3.04
N GLN A 550 26.45 0.23 -2.13
CA GLN A 550 25.34 1.16 -1.86
C GLN A 550 25.03 2.01 -3.11
N ARG A 551 26.05 2.57 -3.77
CA ARG A 551 25.87 3.31 -5.02
C ARG A 551 25.33 2.44 -6.14
N GLU A 552 25.88 1.24 -6.34
CA GLU A 552 25.39 0.29 -7.35
C GLU A 552 23.92 -0.11 -7.06
N LEU A 553 23.55 -0.26 -5.79
CA LEU A 553 22.17 -0.56 -5.36
C LEU A 553 21.23 0.65 -5.52
N GLU A 554 21.69 1.88 -5.31
CA GLU A 554 20.93 3.09 -5.65
C GLU A 554 20.69 3.22 -7.15
N ASP A 555 21.72 2.97 -7.99
CA ASP A 555 21.58 3.03 -9.45
C ASP A 555 20.67 1.91 -9.97
N VAL A 556 20.65 0.73 -9.34
CA VAL A 556 19.63 -0.31 -9.57
C VAL A 556 18.23 0.18 -9.18
N ARG A 557 18.05 0.77 -7.98
CA ARG A 557 16.73 1.33 -7.55
C ARG A 557 16.22 2.41 -8.51
N ARG A 558 17.06 3.36 -8.91
CA ARG A 558 16.74 4.40 -9.91
C ARG A 558 16.30 3.81 -11.25
N ASN A 559 16.81 2.62 -11.61
CA ASN A 559 16.40 1.92 -12.83
C ASN A 559 15.12 1.10 -12.61
N GLU A 560 14.93 0.51 -11.43
CA GLU A 560 13.66 -0.13 -11.04
C GLU A 560 12.51 0.89 -11.07
N GLU A 561 12.69 2.09 -10.49
CA GLU A 561 11.70 3.18 -10.51
C GLU A 561 11.32 3.57 -11.94
N LYS A 562 12.28 3.71 -12.85
CA LYS A 562 12.03 3.98 -14.28
C LYS A 562 11.26 2.83 -14.94
N ILE A 563 11.59 1.58 -14.63
CA ILE A 563 10.90 0.39 -15.15
C ILE A 563 9.47 0.33 -14.60
N GLN A 564 9.24 0.62 -13.32
CA GLN A 564 7.91 0.71 -12.72
C GLN A 564 7.08 1.85 -13.37
N GLN A 565 7.66 3.03 -13.59
CA GLN A 565 7.01 4.12 -14.33
C GLN A 565 6.66 3.71 -15.76
N MET A 566 7.57 3.06 -16.47
CA MET A 566 7.34 2.55 -17.83
C MET A 566 6.28 1.45 -17.87
N LEU A 567 6.27 0.54 -16.89
CA LEU A 567 5.23 -0.49 -16.71
C LEU A 567 3.86 0.15 -16.42
N ASN A 568 3.79 1.20 -15.61
CA ASN A 568 2.55 1.94 -15.36
C ASN A 568 2.04 2.65 -16.63
N ILE A 569 2.94 3.25 -17.42
CA ILE A 569 2.60 3.84 -18.73
C ILE A 569 2.10 2.76 -19.71
N LEU A 570 2.75 1.58 -19.74
CA LEU A 570 2.34 0.45 -20.58
C LEU A 570 1.01 -0.17 -20.12
N SER A 571 0.79 -0.28 -18.81
CA SER A 571 -0.46 -0.74 -18.19
C SER A 571 -1.61 0.20 -18.55
N ASN A 572 -1.43 1.52 -18.39
CA ASN A 572 -2.41 2.52 -18.80
C ASN A 572 -2.70 2.47 -20.31
N LYS A 573 -1.68 2.32 -21.16
CA LYS A 573 -1.86 2.10 -22.61
C LYS A 573 -2.64 0.82 -22.90
N LEU A 574 -2.33 -0.28 -22.21
CA LEU A 574 -3.04 -1.55 -22.34
C LEU A 574 -4.50 -1.43 -21.89
N THR A 575 -4.79 -0.77 -20.77
CA THR A 575 -6.16 -0.49 -20.30
C THR A 575 -6.94 0.34 -21.33
N VAL A 576 -6.34 1.38 -21.91
CA VAL A 576 -6.97 2.18 -22.98
C VAL A 576 -7.20 1.34 -24.25
N LEU A 577 -6.27 0.48 -24.62
CA LEU A 577 -6.43 -0.46 -25.76
C LEU A 577 -7.50 -1.51 -25.48
N SER A 578 -7.59 -2.04 -24.26
CA SER A 578 -8.67 -2.94 -23.83
C SER A 578 -10.03 -2.26 -23.86
N GLY A 579 -10.12 -1.00 -23.39
CA GLY A 579 -11.35 -0.20 -23.50
C GLY A 579 -11.77 0.04 -24.95
N LYS A 580 -10.82 0.39 -25.83
CA LYS A 580 -11.06 0.47 -27.28
C LYS A 580 -11.49 -0.88 -27.87
N LEU A 581 -10.85 -1.99 -27.48
CA LEU A 581 -11.19 -3.33 -27.96
C LEU A 581 -12.59 -3.76 -27.52
N VAL A 582 -13.00 -3.46 -26.27
CA VAL A 582 -14.36 -3.68 -25.78
C VAL A 582 -15.36 -2.82 -26.56
N HIS A 583 -15.06 -1.53 -26.81
CA HIS A 583 -15.91 -0.67 -27.63
C HIS A 583 -16.04 -1.17 -29.08
N HIS A 584 -14.94 -1.60 -29.71
CA HIS A 584 -14.96 -2.23 -31.04
C HIS A 584 -15.72 -3.56 -31.05
N LYS A 585 -15.62 -4.38 -29.99
CA LYS A 585 -16.41 -5.61 -29.84
C LYS A 585 -17.90 -5.30 -29.68
N HIS A 586 -18.26 -4.28 -28.90
CA HIS A 586 -19.64 -3.81 -28.77
C HIS A 586 -20.18 -3.28 -30.10
N LYS A 587 -19.41 -2.46 -30.82
CA LYS A 587 -19.79 -1.95 -32.15
C LYS A 587 -19.93 -3.08 -33.17
N LYS A 588 -19.03 -4.08 -33.17
CA LYS A 588 -19.15 -5.30 -33.99
C LYS A 588 -20.40 -6.10 -33.64
N ASN A 589 -20.67 -6.33 -32.35
CA ASN A 589 -21.89 -7.03 -31.91
C ASN A 589 -23.15 -6.28 -32.35
N ASN A 590 -23.18 -4.94 -32.23
CA ASN A 590 -24.33 -4.15 -32.66
C ASN A 590 -24.54 -4.21 -34.19
N ILE A 591 -23.47 -4.16 -34.98
CA ILE A 591 -23.55 -4.36 -36.44
C ILE A 591 -24.00 -5.79 -36.78
N ASN A 592 -23.48 -6.81 -36.11
CA ASN A 592 -23.91 -8.20 -36.29
C ASN A 592 -25.39 -8.40 -35.93
N ASN A 593 -25.87 -7.81 -34.83
CA ASN A 593 -27.26 -7.88 -34.41
C ASN A 593 -28.19 -7.16 -35.39
N ASN A 594 -27.81 -5.96 -35.85
CA ASN A 594 -28.55 -5.24 -36.89
C ASN A 594 -28.58 -6.02 -38.21
N ASN A 595 -27.47 -6.64 -38.62
CA ASN A 595 -27.43 -7.49 -39.79
C ASN A 595 -28.32 -8.73 -39.63
N ALA A 596 -28.33 -9.37 -38.45
CA ALA A 596 -29.23 -10.50 -38.18
C ALA A 596 -30.71 -10.06 -38.19
N ALA A 597 -31.05 -8.91 -37.63
CA ALA A 597 -32.40 -8.33 -37.70
C ALA A 597 -32.81 -8.04 -39.16
N LEU A 598 -31.93 -7.42 -39.96
CA LEU A 598 -32.17 -7.17 -41.38
C LEU A 598 -32.33 -8.47 -42.19
N MET A 599 -31.50 -9.49 -41.94
CA MET A 599 -31.64 -10.80 -42.59
C MET A 599 -32.98 -11.46 -42.23
N ASN A 600 -33.40 -11.41 -40.97
CA ASN A 600 -34.71 -11.91 -40.53
C ASN A 600 -35.87 -11.10 -41.15
N GLU A 601 -35.73 -9.78 -41.30
CA GLU A 601 -36.70 -8.94 -42.02
C GLU A 601 -36.78 -9.30 -43.51
N TYR A 602 -35.65 -9.54 -44.18
CA TYR A 602 -35.64 -9.96 -45.58
C TYR A 602 -36.20 -11.37 -45.75
N GLU A 603 -35.93 -12.29 -44.83
CA GLU A 603 -36.52 -13.63 -44.81
C GLU A 603 -38.03 -13.58 -44.58
N ALA A 604 -38.52 -12.71 -43.69
CA ALA A 604 -39.95 -12.49 -43.47
C ALA A 604 -40.64 -11.86 -44.69
N LYS A 605 -40.01 -10.86 -45.33
CA LYS A 605 -40.52 -10.23 -46.57
C LYS A 605 -40.51 -11.21 -47.75
N LEU A 606 -39.50 -12.08 -47.84
CA LEU A 606 -39.45 -13.16 -48.83
C LEU A 606 -40.59 -14.15 -48.61
N LYS A 607 -40.77 -14.66 -47.37
CA LYS A 607 -41.87 -15.59 -47.04
C LYS A 607 -43.25 -15.00 -47.26
N GLN A 608 -43.44 -13.70 -46.99
CA GLN A 608 -44.68 -13.02 -47.34
C GLN A 608 -44.89 -13.03 -48.85
N SER A 609 -43.88 -12.63 -49.64
CA SER A 609 -43.96 -12.66 -51.10
C SER A 609 -44.14 -14.08 -51.67
N GLU A 610 -43.63 -15.12 -51.00
CA GLU A 610 -43.87 -16.53 -51.35
C GLU A 610 -45.32 -16.94 -51.07
N LEU A 611 -45.91 -16.50 -49.95
CA LEU A 611 -47.32 -16.69 -49.64
C LEU A 611 -48.24 -15.91 -50.60
N ASP A 612 -47.89 -14.68 -50.94
CA ASP A 612 -48.61 -13.85 -51.91
C ASP A 612 -48.60 -14.51 -53.30
N LEU A 613 -47.45 -15.05 -53.73
CA LEU A 613 -47.32 -15.82 -54.96
C LEU A 613 -48.14 -17.13 -54.93
N LEU A 614 -48.24 -17.79 -53.78
CA LEU A 614 -49.09 -18.99 -53.60
C LEU A 614 -50.58 -18.64 -53.62
N SER A 615 -51.00 -17.48 -53.10
CA SER A 615 -52.38 -16.97 -53.24
C SER A 615 -52.71 -16.72 -54.71
N ILE A 616 -51.86 -15.97 -55.41
CA ILE A 616 -52.04 -15.67 -56.84
C ILE A 616 -52.04 -16.96 -57.68
N ALA A 617 -51.23 -17.96 -57.33
CA ALA A 617 -51.25 -19.27 -57.99
C ALA A 617 -52.56 -20.05 -57.74
N ALA A 618 -53.15 -19.95 -56.54
CA ALA A 618 -54.45 -20.54 -56.22
C ALA A 618 -55.60 -19.81 -56.93
N GLU A 619 -55.58 -18.47 -56.97
CA GLU A 619 -56.52 -17.64 -57.72
C GLU A 619 -56.47 -17.95 -59.23
N ILE A 620 -55.26 -18.15 -59.79
CA ILE A 620 -55.10 -18.60 -61.18
C ILE A 620 -55.71 -19.99 -61.39
N ALA A 621 -55.49 -20.93 -60.48
CA ALA A 621 -56.06 -22.28 -60.58
C ALA A 621 -57.61 -22.27 -60.47
N GLU A 622 -58.18 -21.43 -59.62
CA GLU A 622 -59.63 -21.21 -59.52
C GLU A 622 -60.18 -20.61 -60.82
N VAL A 623 -59.53 -19.58 -61.38
CA VAL A 623 -59.90 -18.98 -62.68
C VAL A 623 -59.75 -19.97 -63.84
N GLU A 624 -58.77 -20.88 -63.82
CA GLU A 624 -58.67 -21.95 -64.81
C GLU A 624 -59.78 -23.00 -64.64
N GLN A 625 -60.18 -23.33 -63.42
CA GLN A 625 -61.32 -24.20 -63.14
C GLN A 625 -62.64 -23.59 -63.60
N ASP A 626 -62.89 -22.31 -63.30
CA ASP A 626 -64.06 -21.55 -63.76
C ASP A 626 -64.10 -21.44 -65.28
N LYS A 627 -62.96 -21.18 -65.92
CA LYS A 627 -62.83 -21.19 -67.38
C LYS A 627 -63.22 -22.56 -67.97
N VAL A 628 -62.84 -23.67 -67.33
CA VAL A 628 -63.24 -25.03 -67.75
C VAL A 628 -64.74 -25.26 -67.51
N ALA A 629 -65.29 -24.81 -66.38
CA ALA A 629 -66.71 -24.91 -66.08
C ALA A 629 -67.58 -24.14 -67.08
N LEU A 630 -67.27 -22.86 -67.32
CA LEU A 630 -67.92 -22.00 -68.31
C LEU A 630 -67.75 -22.52 -69.74
N SER A 631 -66.59 -23.12 -70.07
CA SER A 631 -66.39 -23.77 -71.38
C SER A 631 -67.30 -24.99 -71.56
N LYS A 632 -67.57 -25.74 -70.49
CA LYS A 632 -68.50 -26.87 -70.50
C LYS A 632 -69.95 -26.38 -70.60
N GLU A 633 -70.35 -25.40 -69.80
CA GLU A 633 -71.68 -24.77 -69.87
C GLU A 633 -71.95 -24.22 -71.29
N LEU A 634 -70.98 -23.53 -71.89
CA LEU A 634 -71.06 -23.04 -73.26
C LEU A 634 -71.18 -24.17 -74.29
N LEU A 635 -70.54 -25.33 -74.08
CA LEU A 635 -70.73 -26.51 -74.94
C LEU A 635 -72.15 -27.11 -74.80
N ASP A 636 -72.70 -27.13 -73.60
CA ASP A 636 -74.05 -27.64 -73.34
C ASP A 636 -75.14 -26.68 -73.87
N VAL A 637 -74.99 -25.36 -73.70
CA VAL A 637 -75.86 -24.35 -74.34
C VAL A 637 -75.76 -24.40 -75.88
N ASN A 638 -74.57 -24.68 -76.45
CA ASN A 638 -74.44 -24.90 -77.89
C ASN A 638 -75.12 -26.20 -78.36
N ARG A 639 -75.17 -27.26 -77.53
CA ARG A 639 -75.95 -28.47 -77.83
C ARG A 639 -77.44 -28.16 -77.86
N GLU A 640 -77.97 -27.45 -76.86
CA GLU A 640 -79.36 -27.01 -76.84
C GLU A 640 -79.69 -26.13 -78.05
N GLY A 641 -78.82 -25.18 -78.40
CA GLY A 641 -78.97 -24.34 -79.60
C GLY A 641 -79.05 -25.16 -80.90
N LEU A 642 -78.20 -26.19 -81.04
CA LEU A 642 -78.25 -27.11 -82.19
C LEU A 642 -79.51 -28.00 -82.20
N GLU A 643 -80.08 -28.33 -81.04
CA GLU A 643 -81.38 -29.01 -80.98
C GLU A 643 -82.54 -28.08 -81.38
N TRP A 644 -82.50 -26.81 -80.97
CA TRP A 644 -83.50 -25.81 -81.39
C TRP A 644 -83.41 -25.50 -82.88
N GLU A 645 -82.21 -25.40 -83.46
CA GLU A 645 -82.03 -25.24 -84.91
C GLU A 645 -82.57 -26.45 -85.69
N LYS A 646 -82.33 -27.68 -85.22
CA LYS A 646 -82.94 -28.89 -85.81
C LYS A 646 -84.47 -28.87 -85.75
N LYS A 647 -85.05 -28.51 -84.60
CA LYS A 647 -86.51 -28.36 -84.43
C LYS A 647 -87.06 -27.31 -85.42
N PHE A 648 -86.37 -26.17 -85.56
CA PHE A 648 -86.75 -25.12 -86.51
C PHE A 648 -86.69 -25.59 -87.98
N GLN A 649 -85.62 -26.28 -88.39
CA GLN A 649 -85.49 -26.82 -89.75
C GLN A 649 -86.64 -27.77 -90.12
N VAL A 650 -87.01 -28.69 -89.23
CA VAL A 650 -88.18 -29.57 -89.42
C VAL A 650 -89.49 -28.78 -89.59
N THR A 651 -89.72 -27.74 -88.77
CA THR A 651 -90.94 -26.90 -88.94
C THR A 651 -90.95 -26.10 -90.25
N LYS A 652 -89.77 -25.71 -90.75
CA LYS A 652 -89.60 -24.98 -92.02
C LYS A 652 -89.83 -25.89 -93.23
N GLU A 653 -89.37 -27.14 -93.16
CA GLU A 653 -89.64 -28.16 -94.18
C GLU A 653 -91.15 -28.49 -94.24
N TYR A 654 -91.80 -28.65 -93.07
CA TYR A 654 -93.24 -28.82 -92.98
C TYR A 654 -94.02 -27.65 -93.60
N LEU A 655 -93.67 -26.39 -93.25
CA LEU A 655 -94.31 -25.20 -93.81
C LEU A 655 -94.14 -25.07 -95.33
N ASN A 656 -92.98 -25.47 -95.87
CA ASN A 656 -92.75 -25.46 -97.32
C ASN A 656 -93.57 -26.54 -98.04
N SER A 657 -93.72 -27.72 -97.45
CA SER A 657 -94.55 -28.80 -98.03
C SER A 657 -96.04 -28.42 -98.13
N ALA A 658 -96.52 -27.51 -97.27
CA ALA A 658 -97.89 -27.05 -97.22
C ALA A 658 -98.21 -25.87 -98.17
N ARG A 659 -97.28 -25.45 -99.05
CA ARG A 659 -97.40 -24.23 -99.88
C ARG A 659 -97.36 -24.44 -101.39
N SER A 660 -97.33 -25.68 -101.86
CA SER A 660 -97.25 -26.02 -103.30
C SER A 660 -98.59 -26.52 -103.87
N THR A 661 -99.62 -25.65 -103.89
CA THR A 661 -100.89 -25.90 -104.59
C THR A 661 -101.55 -24.59 -105.04
N ASP A 662 -102.15 -24.62 -106.24
CA ASP A 662 -103.13 -23.70 -106.84
C ASP A 662 -102.76 -22.32 -107.49
N GLN A 663 -103.01 -22.32 -108.83
CA GLN A 663 -103.69 -21.32 -109.67
C GLN A 663 -102.95 -20.10 -110.28
N GLY A 664 -103.38 -19.72 -111.50
CA GLY A 664 -102.72 -18.70 -112.33
C GLY A 664 -103.56 -17.98 -113.42
N ASP A 665 -104.89 -18.12 -113.46
CA ASP A 665 -105.71 -17.67 -114.61
C ASP A 665 -106.19 -16.19 -114.57
N VAL A 666 -105.99 -15.47 -113.48
CA VAL A 666 -106.59 -14.12 -113.26
C VAL A 666 -105.95 -13.02 -114.13
N ALA A 667 -104.76 -13.25 -114.70
CA ALA A 667 -104.00 -12.23 -115.42
C ALA A 667 -104.58 -11.85 -116.81
N ASN A 668 -105.05 -12.85 -117.57
CA ASN A 668 -105.30 -12.68 -119.01
C ASN A 668 -106.56 -11.88 -119.36
N MET A 669 -107.54 -11.77 -118.44
CA MET A 669 -108.79 -11.05 -118.70
C MET A 669 -108.68 -9.52 -118.68
N ARG A 670 -107.54 -8.94 -118.27
CA ARG A 670 -107.40 -7.47 -118.07
C ARG A 670 -106.88 -6.68 -119.28
N SER A 671 -106.33 -7.34 -120.29
CA SER A 671 -105.66 -6.68 -121.42
C SER A 671 -106.61 -6.15 -122.51
N GLU A 672 -107.74 -6.80 -122.74
CA GLU A 672 -108.56 -6.54 -123.94
C GLU A 672 -109.46 -5.30 -123.81
N ILE A 673 -109.91 -4.97 -122.60
CA ILE A 673 -110.83 -3.85 -122.31
C ILE A 673 -110.24 -2.47 -122.69
N HIS A 674 -108.92 -2.35 -122.81
CA HIS A 674 -108.27 -1.06 -123.08
C HIS A 674 -108.36 -0.61 -124.55
N LYS A 675 -108.34 -1.54 -125.52
CA LYS A 675 -108.23 -1.21 -126.95
C LYS A 675 -109.46 -0.46 -127.49
N MET A 676 -110.67 -0.82 -127.07
CA MET A 676 -111.91 -0.24 -127.59
C MET A 676 -112.11 1.25 -127.25
N ARG A 677 -111.46 1.78 -126.21
CA ARG A 677 -111.72 3.15 -125.73
C ARG A 677 -111.06 4.25 -126.60
N VAL A 678 -110.09 3.90 -127.45
CA VAL A 678 -109.24 4.87 -128.17
C VAL A 678 -109.90 5.40 -129.47
N ILE A 679 -110.88 4.70 -130.03
CA ILE A 679 -111.47 5.04 -131.35
C ILE A 679 -112.54 6.15 -131.26
N TYR A 680 -113.18 6.34 -130.10
CA TYR A 680 -114.33 7.25 -129.95
C TYR A 680 -113.97 8.74 -129.98
N ASP A 681 -112.90 9.15 -129.29
CA ASP A 681 -112.62 10.57 -129.00
C ASP A 681 -112.13 11.41 -130.19
N GLN A 682 -111.74 10.77 -131.30
CA GLN A 682 -111.18 11.49 -132.46
C GLN A 682 -112.26 12.13 -133.35
N LEU A 683 -113.48 11.62 -133.35
CA LEU A 683 -114.52 12.02 -134.32
C LEU A 683 -115.28 13.30 -133.90
N LYS A 684 -115.38 13.57 -132.58
CA LYS A 684 -116.25 14.63 -132.03
C LYS A 684 -115.72 16.07 -132.20
N ARG A 685 -114.49 16.28 -132.65
CA ARG A 685 -113.84 17.61 -132.69
C ARG A 685 -114.12 18.45 -133.96
N ALA A 686 -114.86 17.93 -134.93
CA ALA A 686 -114.98 18.53 -136.26
C ALA A 686 -116.20 19.47 -136.47
N GLN A 687 -117.29 19.33 -135.70
CA GLN A 687 -118.61 19.82 -136.13
C GLN A 687 -119.10 21.13 -135.46
N GLU A 688 -118.77 21.39 -134.19
CA GLU A 688 -119.42 22.44 -133.40
C GLU A 688 -118.83 23.86 -133.56
N LYS A 689 -117.87 24.06 -134.48
CA LYS A 689 -117.18 25.35 -134.65
C LYS A 689 -118.03 26.44 -135.33
N LEU A 690 -119.11 26.08 -136.03
CA LEU A 690 -119.84 27.03 -136.90
C LEU A 690 -121.15 27.59 -136.31
N LEU A 691 -121.85 26.87 -135.42
CA LEU A 691 -123.17 27.31 -134.91
C LEU A 691 -123.09 28.40 -133.81
N LYS A 692 -121.88 28.87 -133.49
CA LYS A 692 -121.60 29.69 -132.31
C LYS A 692 -122.00 31.18 -132.48
N ASP A 693 -122.26 31.61 -133.71
CA ASP A 693 -122.24 33.04 -134.07
C ASP A 693 -123.64 33.69 -134.14
N LEU A 694 -124.74 32.95 -133.97
CA LEU A 694 -126.11 33.48 -134.07
C LEU A 694 -126.94 33.48 -132.77
N GLN A 695 -126.66 32.59 -131.81
CA GLN A 695 -127.36 32.61 -130.50
C GLN A 695 -126.75 33.61 -129.50
N GLN A 696 -125.58 34.19 -129.83
CA GLN A 696 -124.73 34.96 -128.90
C GLN A 696 -125.32 36.30 -128.42
N CYS A 697 -126.48 36.72 -128.93
CA CYS A 697 -127.17 37.95 -128.52
C CYS A 697 -128.16 37.76 -127.36
N LEU A 698 -128.85 36.61 -127.27
CA LEU A 698 -129.81 36.36 -126.18
C LEU A 698 -129.10 35.98 -124.87
N PHE A 699 -128.04 35.17 -124.97
CA PHE A 699 -127.24 34.69 -123.84
C PHE A 699 -126.63 35.83 -122.97
N LYS A 700 -126.50 37.04 -123.54
CA LYS A 700 -126.01 38.23 -122.82
C LYS A 700 -126.93 38.69 -121.68
N ARG A 701 -128.23 38.34 -121.71
CA ARG A 701 -129.18 38.70 -120.64
C ARG A 701 -129.18 37.70 -119.48
N GLU A 702 -128.80 36.45 -119.73
CA GLU A 702 -128.67 35.40 -118.70
C GLU A 702 -127.32 35.47 -117.98
N MET A 703 -126.24 35.77 -118.70
CA MET A 703 -124.88 35.86 -118.14
C MET A 703 -124.67 36.99 -117.11
N LEU A 704 -125.58 37.96 -116.99
CA LEU A 704 -125.50 38.95 -115.90
C LEU A 704 -125.89 38.38 -114.53
N TYR A 705 -126.68 37.30 -114.47
CA TYR A 705 -127.12 36.69 -113.21
C TYR A 705 -126.16 35.60 -112.69
N PHE A 706 -125.28 35.05 -113.55
CA PHE A 706 -124.39 33.94 -113.20
C PHE A 706 -123.00 34.38 -112.70
N ASN A 707 -122.64 35.66 -112.89
CA ASN A 707 -121.31 36.20 -112.57
C ASN A 707 -121.17 36.71 -111.11
N SER A 708 -122.23 36.68 -110.29
CA SER A 708 -122.17 37.06 -108.87
C SER A 708 -121.54 35.99 -107.98
N ASP A 709 -121.80 34.71 -108.25
CA ASP A 709 -121.53 33.62 -107.29
C ASP A 709 -120.06 33.15 -107.28
N VAL A 710 -119.34 33.35 -108.38
CA VAL A 710 -118.02 32.75 -108.62
C VAL A 710 -116.86 33.56 -107.99
N THR A 711 -117.11 34.80 -107.57
CA THR A 711 -116.08 35.72 -107.05
C THR A 711 -115.60 35.44 -105.61
N SER A 712 -116.19 34.44 -104.93
CA SER A 712 -116.06 34.23 -103.48
C SER A 712 -114.97 33.23 -103.02
N LYS A 713 -114.26 32.54 -103.94
CA LYS A 713 -113.40 31.37 -103.60
C LYS A 713 -112.06 31.31 -104.36
N ALA A 714 -111.23 32.35 -104.26
CA ALA A 714 -109.97 32.45 -105.04
C ALA A 714 -108.72 32.98 -104.29
N GLU A 715 -108.54 32.67 -103.00
CA GLU A 715 -107.29 32.98 -102.27
C GLU A 715 -106.69 31.76 -101.52
N LYS A 716 -105.67 31.12 -102.13
CA LYS A 716 -104.48 30.50 -101.48
C LYS A 716 -103.54 29.84 -102.51
N ASP A 717 -102.30 29.59 -102.06
CA ASP A 717 -101.23 28.76 -102.65
C ASP A 717 -100.37 29.26 -103.83
N LYS A 718 -99.20 29.85 -103.48
CA LYS A 718 -97.95 29.82 -104.27
C LYS A 718 -96.71 29.94 -103.35
N LYS A 719 -95.81 28.92 -103.27
CA LYS A 719 -94.35 29.12 -103.07
C LYS A 719 -93.47 27.84 -103.07
N THR A 720 -92.21 28.06 -103.48
CA THR A 720 -90.99 27.23 -103.36
C THR A 720 -90.61 26.24 -104.49
N GLY A 721 -89.28 26.07 -104.65
CA GLY A 721 -88.59 25.31 -105.69
C GLY A 721 -87.19 24.83 -105.24
N PRO A 722 -86.43 24.10 -106.07
CA PRO A 722 -85.61 22.98 -105.59
C PRO A 722 -84.16 23.27 -105.11
N THR A 723 -83.74 24.52 -104.87
CA THR A 723 -82.32 24.84 -104.62
C THR A 723 -81.78 24.46 -103.23
N LEU A 724 -82.64 24.39 -102.21
CA LEU A 724 -82.22 24.16 -100.81
C LEU A 724 -81.62 22.77 -100.53
N ARG A 725 -82.08 21.73 -101.25
CA ARG A 725 -81.85 20.32 -100.89
C ARG A 725 -80.38 19.91 -100.89
N SER A 726 -79.60 20.41 -101.84
CA SER A 726 -78.15 20.13 -101.96
C SER A 726 -77.34 20.74 -100.80
N PHE A 727 -77.63 22.00 -100.44
CA PHE A 727 -76.92 22.69 -99.36
C PHE A 727 -77.19 22.04 -97.99
N PHE A 728 -78.44 21.58 -97.76
CA PHE A 728 -78.77 20.77 -96.58
C PHE A 728 -78.11 19.39 -96.59
N GLN A 729 -78.01 18.70 -97.74
CA GLN A 729 -77.29 17.41 -97.81
C GLN A 729 -75.80 17.55 -97.45
N LYS A 730 -75.12 18.62 -97.89
CA LYS A 730 -73.70 18.83 -97.57
C LYS A 730 -73.52 19.14 -96.06
N LYS A 731 -74.32 20.03 -95.48
CA LYS A 731 -74.35 20.24 -94.02
C LYS A 731 -74.73 18.98 -93.23
N LEU A 732 -75.60 18.11 -93.77
CA LEU A 732 -75.93 16.81 -93.17
C LEU A 732 -74.74 15.83 -93.19
N ALA A 733 -73.90 15.85 -94.22
CA ALA A 733 -72.68 15.05 -94.27
C ALA A 733 -71.66 15.54 -93.22
N ASP A 734 -71.42 16.84 -93.14
CA ASP A 734 -70.50 17.42 -92.15
C ASP A 734 -71.00 17.23 -90.71
N CYS A 735 -72.31 17.37 -90.49
CA CYS A 735 -72.92 17.04 -89.20
C CYS A 735 -72.82 15.54 -88.89
N LYS A 736 -73.01 14.64 -89.87
CA LYS A 736 -72.81 13.19 -89.66
C LYS A 736 -71.35 12.85 -89.33
N ASN A 737 -70.38 13.55 -89.92
CA ASN A 737 -68.96 13.36 -89.63
C ASN A 737 -68.58 13.90 -88.24
N LYS A 738 -69.08 15.08 -87.85
CA LYS A 738 -68.96 15.57 -86.46
C LYS A 738 -69.67 14.64 -85.47
N ILE A 739 -70.88 14.18 -85.76
CA ILE A 739 -71.58 13.18 -84.93
C ILE A 739 -70.78 11.87 -84.84
N LYS A 740 -70.06 11.43 -85.88
CA LYS A 740 -69.13 10.28 -85.79
C LYS A 740 -67.93 10.59 -84.87
N HIS A 741 -67.29 11.75 -85.03
CA HIS A 741 -66.14 12.16 -84.23
C HIS A 741 -66.52 12.32 -82.75
N ASN A 742 -67.57 13.10 -82.46
CA ASN A 742 -68.15 13.23 -81.13
C ASN A 742 -68.61 11.87 -80.57
N ARG A 743 -69.07 10.90 -81.40
CA ARG A 743 -69.35 9.52 -80.94
C ARG A 743 -68.09 8.72 -80.62
N SER A 744 -66.97 8.94 -81.30
CA SER A 744 -65.67 8.36 -80.89
C SER A 744 -65.14 9.00 -79.61
N GLU A 745 -65.27 10.31 -79.45
CA GLU A 745 -64.90 11.02 -78.21
C GLU A 745 -65.81 10.60 -77.04
N ILE A 746 -67.12 10.50 -77.25
CA ILE A 746 -68.06 9.96 -76.25
C ILE A 746 -67.73 8.50 -75.93
N LYS A 747 -67.34 7.66 -76.91
CA LYS A 747 -66.85 6.29 -76.61
C LYS A 747 -65.56 6.30 -75.80
N ALA A 748 -64.61 7.18 -76.10
CA ALA A 748 -63.36 7.31 -75.34
C ALA A 748 -63.62 7.83 -73.92
N ALA A 749 -64.50 8.84 -73.76
CA ALA A 749 -64.92 9.39 -72.48
C ALA A 749 -65.73 8.37 -71.65
N VAL A 750 -66.65 7.62 -72.27
CA VAL A 750 -67.37 6.51 -71.61
C VAL A 750 -66.41 5.37 -71.24
N GLY A 751 -65.39 5.10 -72.07
CA GLY A 751 -64.30 4.18 -71.73
C GLY A 751 -63.50 4.65 -70.51
N ALA A 752 -63.10 5.92 -70.47
CA ALA A 752 -62.40 6.53 -69.35
C ALA A 752 -63.28 6.63 -68.08
N ILE A 753 -64.58 6.88 -68.23
CA ILE A 753 -65.55 6.85 -67.13
C ILE A 753 -65.75 5.42 -66.64
N LYS A 754 -65.79 4.42 -67.52
CA LYS A 754 -65.86 3.00 -67.09
C LYS A 754 -64.57 2.59 -66.38
N ALA A 755 -63.39 2.90 -66.92
CA ALA A 755 -62.12 2.66 -66.25
C ALA A 755 -62.02 3.36 -64.88
N ARG A 756 -62.51 4.61 -64.77
CA ARG A 756 -62.61 5.31 -63.48
C ARG A 756 -63.65 4.72 -62.54
N ARG A 757 -64.78 4.19 -63.03
CA ARG A 757 -65.78 3.48 -62.22
C ARG A 757 -65.22 2.16 -61.71
N ASN A 758 -64.60 1.35 -62.57
CA ASN A 758 -63.86 0.16 -62.17
C ASN A 758 -62.82 0.50 -61.10
N ARG A 759 -62.01 1.55 -61.29
CA ARG A 759 -61.03 2.00 -60.28
C ARG A 759 -61.69 2.47 -58.97
N ILE A 760 -62.88 3.07 -59.03
CA ILE A 760 -63.66 3.45 -57.85
C ILE A 760 -64.28 2.22 -57.17
N GLU A 761 -64.73 1.21 -57.91
CA GLU A 761 -65.23 -0.07 -57.38
C GLU A 761 -64.10 -0.92 -56.76
N GLU A 762 -62.91 -0.91 -57.37
CA GLU A 762 -61.66 -1.45 -56.80
C GLU A 762 -61.34 -0.75 -55.48
N MET A 763 -61.21 0.59 -55.48
CA MET A 763 -60.97 1.36 -54.24
C MET A 763 -62.10 1.22 -53.23
N GLN A 764 -63.36 0.99 -53.63
CA GLN A 764 -64.47 0.71 -52.72
C GLN A 764 -64.43 -0.70 -52.13
N LYS A 765 -63.87 -1.68 -52.84
CA LYS A 765 -63.56 -3.01 -52.29
C LYS A 765 -62.38 -2.94 -51.32
N GLU A 766 -61.29 -2.26 -51.70
CA GLU A 766 -60.15 -1.96 -50.82
C GLU A 766 -60.60 -1.22 -49.54
N ILE A 767 -61.45 -0.20 -49.66
CA ILE A 767 -62.01 0.52 -48.51
C ILE A 767 -62.94 -0.39 -47.68
N LYS A 768 -63.67 -1.33 -48.29
CA LYS A 768 -64.49 -2.29 -47.53
C LYS A 768 -63.64 -3.27 -46.74
N THR A 769 -62.61 -3.88 -47.34
CA THR A 769 -61.72 -4.79 -46.59
C THR A 769 -60.98 -4.04 -45.47
N ILE A 770 -60.49 -2.81 -45.75
CA ILE A 770 -59.87 -1.92 -44.75
C ILE A 770 -60.85 -1.43 -43.67
N LEU A 771 -62.18 -1.54 -43.87
CA LEU A 771 -63.22 -1.29 -42.86
C LEU A 771 -63.69 -2.57 -42.15
N GLU A 772 -63.55 -3.73 -42.77
CA GLU A 772 -63.83 -5.05 -42.19
C GLU A 772 -62.70 -5.50 -41.26
N ASP A 773 -61.44 -5.22 -41.60
CA ASP A 773 -60.25 -5.44 -40.77
C ASP A 773 -60.36 -4.85 -39.34
N PRO A 774 -60.66 -3.56 -39.12
CA PRO A 774 -60.82 -3.00 -37.77
C PRO A 774 -62.03 -3.57 -37.03
N VAL A 775 -63.11 -3.97 -37.74
CA VAL A 775 -64.26 -4.65 -37.12
C VAL A 775 -63.86 -6.07 -36.66
N MET A 776 -63.10 -6.81 -37.46
CA MET A 776 -62.56 -8.12 -37.09
C MET A 776 -61.53 -8.00 -35.97
N ALA A 777 -60.67 -6.99 -35.99
CA ALA A 777 -59.72 -6.70 -34.92
C ALA A 777 -60.41 -6.25 -33.61
N GLU A 778 -61.48 -5.46 -33.67
CA GLU A 778 -62.26 -5.06 -32.50
C GLU A 778 -63.09 -6.24 -31.94
N ASN A 779 -63.66 -7.10 -32.80
CA ASN A 779 -64.29 -8.35 -32.37
C ASN A 779 -63.27 -9.31 -31.73
N TYR A 780 -62.08 -9.46 -32.31
CA TYR A 780 -60.99 -10.26 -31.74
C TYR A 780 -60.52 -9.70 -30.39
N LYS A 781 -60.29 -8.38 -30.31
CA LYS A 781 -59.97 -7.64 -29.07
C LYS A 781 -61.06 -7.81 -28.02
N SER A 782 -62.34 -7.75 -28.40
CA SER A 782 -63.48 -7.97 -27.49
C SER A 782 -63.49 -9.39 -26.93
N ASN A 783 -63.33 -10.40 -27.79
CA ASN A 783 -63.23 -11.81 -27.38
C ASN A 783 -62.01 -12.08 -26.48
N VAL A 784 -60.85 -11.50 -26.80
CA VAL A 784 -59.63 -11.59 -25.99
C VAL A 784 -59.81 -10.89 -24.64
N LEU A 785 -60.46 -9.72 -24.59
CA LEU A 785 -60.75 -9.00 -23.34
C LEU A 785 -61.77 -9.75 -22.46
N ALA A 786 -62.83 -10.30 -23.05
CA ALA A 786 -63.78 -11.16 -22.35
C ALA A 786 -63.06 -12.37 -21.74
N ARG A 787 -62.25 -13.09 -22.55
CA ARG A 787 -61.48 -14.25 -22.08
C ARG A 787 -60.41 -13.88 -21.04
N LEU A 788 -59.77 -12.73 -21.18
CA LEU A 788 -58.83 -12.20 -20.18
C LEU A 788 -59.55 -11.94 -18.85
N ASN A 789 -60.76 -11.39 -18.88
CA ASN A 789 -61.54 -11.07 -17.68
C ASN A 789 -62.12 -12.34 -17.01
N GLU A 790 -62.58 -13.33 -17.78
CA GLU A 790 -62.88 -14.68 -17.27
C GLU A 790 -61.66 -15.30 -16.55
N LEU A 791 -60.48 -15.23 -17.16
CA LEU A 791 -59.25 -15.76 -16.59
C LEU A 791 -58.79 -14.98 -15.34
N LYS A 792 -58.98 -13.66 -15.30
CA LYS A 792 -58.77 -12.84 -14.08
C LYS A 792 -59.70 -13.29 -12.95
N VAL A 793 -61.00 -13.38 -13.21
CA VAL A 793 -61.99 -13.79 -12.19
C VAL A 793 -61.73 -15.23 -11.71
N SER A 794 -61.41 -16.16 -12.63
CA SER A 794 -61.02 -17.54 -12.27
C SER A 794 -59.73 -17.59 -11.46
N ARG A 795 -58.72 -16.78 -11.80
CA ARG A 795 -57.46 -16.66 -11.05
C ARG A 795 -57.70 -16.08 -9.66
N GLN A 796 -58.53 -15.04 -9.54
CA GLN A 796 -58.86 -14.42 -8.25
C GLN A 796 -59.59 -15.41 -7.34
N PHE A 797 -60.62 -16.10 -7.82
CA PHE A 797 -61.34 -17.13 -7.05
C PHE A 797 -60.39 -18.24 -6.55
N LYS A 798 -59.50 -18.74 -7.41
CA LYS A 798 -58.47 -19.72 -7.03
C LYS A 798 -57.48 -19.16 -5.99
N PHE A 799 -57.07 -17.90 -6.14
CA PHE A 799 -56.18 -17.23 -5.20
C PHE A 799 -56.84 -17.01 -3.83
N GLU A 800 -58.11 -16.60 -3.79
CA GLU A 800 -58.86 -16.40 -2.54
C GLU A 800 -59.10 -17.73 -1.81
N ILE A 801 -59.39 -18.81 -2.53
CA ILE A 801 -59.40 -20.17 -1.97
C ILE A 801 -58.05 -20.53 -1.36
N LEU A 802 -56.94 -20.22 -2.04
CA LEU A 802 -55.58 -20.50 -1.55
C LEU A 802 -55.23 -19.66 -0.31
N VAL A 803 -55.53 -18.36 -0.31
CA VAL A 803 -55.35 -17.47 0.85
C VAL A 803 -56.21 -17.93 2.03
N PHE A 804 -57.43 -18.40 1.79
CA PHE A 804 -58.29 -18.96 2.84
C PHE A 804 -57.74 -20.28 3.39
N GLN A 805 -57.23 -21.17 2.52
CA GLN A 805 -56.53 -22.39 2.93
C GLN A 805 -55.26 -22.09 3.73
N GLN A 806 -54.49 -21.08 3.32
CA GLN A 806 -53.28 -20.64 4.03
C GLN A 806 -53.60 -20.04 5.41
N LYS A 807 -54.65 -19.21 5.52
CA LYS A 807 -55.17 -18.72 6.82
C LYS A 807 -55.62 -19.88 7.70
N LYS A 808 -56.33 -20.87 7.15
CA LYS A 808 -56.78 -22.06 7.87
C LYS A 808 -55.62 -22.96 8.33
N ALA A 809 -54.62 -23.18 7.47
CA ALA A 809 -53.39 -23.90 7.82
C ALA A 809 -52.60 -23.15 8.91
N SER A 810 -52.56 -21.81 8.84
CA SER A 810 -51.96 -20.97 9.89
C SER A 810 -52.70 -21.13 11.22
N MET A 811 -54.04 -21.09 11.24
CA MET A 811 -54.82 -21.36 12.47
C MET A 811 -54.52 -22.75 13.05
N TYR A 812 -54.51 -23.80 12.23
CA TYR A 812 -54.14 -25.14 12.68
C TYR A 812 -52.68 -25.22 13.19
N SER A 813 -51.75 -24.49 12.57
CA SER A 813 -50.36 -24.41 13.04
C SER A 813 -50.19 -23.62 14.34
N HIS A 814 -51.11 -22.71 14.68
CA HIS A 814 -51.11 -22.04 15.99
C HIS A 814 -51.69 -22.97 17.07
N ILE A 815 -52.80 -23.65 16.76
CA ILE A 815 -53.43 -24.65 17.63
C ILE A 815 -52.45 -25.80 17.94
N ALA A 816 -51.74 -26.32 16.93
CA ALA A 816 -50.73 -27.37 17.08
C ALA A 816 -49.41 -26.92 17.76
N ALA A 817 -49.32 -25.65 18.16
CA ALA A 817 -48.19 -25.09 18.91
C ALA A 817 -48.62 -24.57 20.31
N ASP A 818 -49.77 -25.05 20.81
CA ASP A 818 -50.45 -24.62 22.05
C ASP A 818 -50.68 -23.11 22.18
N ARG A 819 -50.60 -22.37 21.06
CA ARG A 819 -50.92 -20.95 20.98
C ARG A 819 -52.38 -20.82 20.63
N THR A 820 -53.23 -20.60 21.63
CA THR A 820 -54.66 -20.30 21.44
C THR A 820 -54.80 -19.18 20.40
N PRO A 821 -55.35 -19.45 19.20
CA PRO A 821 -55.66 -18.37 18.26
C PRO A 821 -56.72 -17.47 18.89
N PHE A 822 -56.71 -16.17 18.55
CA PHE A 822 -57.58 -15.18 19.19
C PHE A 822 -59.07 -15.43 18.87
N THR A 823 -59.74 -16.22 19.72
CA THR A 823 -61.19 -16.43 19.69
C THR A 823 -61.88 -15.25 20.35
N VAL A 824 -62.62 -14.47 19.56
CA VAL A 824 -63.33 -13.26 20.01
C VAL A 824 -64.42 -13.59 21.05
N PHE A 825 -64.94 -14.82 21.01
CA PHE A 825 -66.05 -15.28 21.84
C PHE A 825 -65.60 -16.44 22.75
N ARG A 826 -65.95 -16.35 24.05
CA ARG A 826 -65.58 -17.33 25.10
C ARG A 826 -66.69 -18.33 25.44
N ARG A 827 -67.83 -18.26 24.76
CA ARG A 827 -68.98 -19.16 24.94
C ARG A 827 -69.45 -19.65 23.58
N GLU A 828 -69.88 -20.91 23.54
CA GLU A 828 -70.29 -21.59 22.31
C GLU A 828 -71.65 -21.08 21.79
N SER A 829 -72.56 -20.72 22.70
CA SER A 829 -73.82 -20.01 22.39
C SER A 829 -73.58 -18.75 21.57
N ASP A 830 -72.69 -17.89 22.06
CA ASP A 830 -72.44 -16.55 21.53
C ASP A 830 -71.75 -16.65 20.15
N LEU A 831 -70.97 -17.71 19.94
CA LEU A 831 -70.34 -18.05 18.66
C LEU A 831 -71.37 -18.53 17.62
N VAL A 832 -72.35 -19.35 18.01
CA VAL A 832 -73.42 -19.83 17.11
C VAL A 832 -74.32 -18.67 16.68
N ASP A 833 -74.70 -17.79 17.59
CA ASP A 833 -75.53 -16.61 17.27
C ASP A 833 -74.80 -15.65 16.31
N GLU A 834 -73.52 -15.34 16.54
CA GLU A 834 -72.75 -14.49 15.61
C GLU A 834 -72.47 -15.18 14.27
N TYR A 835 -72.23 -16.50 14.25
CA TYR A 835 -72.14 -17.27 13.01
C TYR A 835 -73.47 -17.19 12.22
N GLN A 836 -74.62 -17.30 12.89
CA GLN A 836 -75.93 -17.25 12.25
C GLN A 836 -76.25 -15.84 11.72
N LYS A 837 -75.91 -14.78 12.47
CA LYS A 837 -75.94 -13.39 11.98
C LYS A 837 -75.05 -13.19 10.76
N GLN A 838 -73.81 -13.71 10.75
CA GLN A 838 -72.92 -13.59 9.58
C GLN A 838 -73.40 -14.41 8.37
N LYS A 839 -74.02 -15.57 8.59
CA LYS A 839 -74.67 -16.36 7.54
C LYS A 839 -75.82 -15.57 6.91
N GLU A 840 -76.63 -14.88 7.71
CA GLU A 840 -77.69 -13.99 7.25
C GLU A 840 -77.18 -12.74 6.52
N THR A 841 -76.17 -12.03 7.05
CA THR A 841 -75.65 -10.83 6.39
C THR A 841 -74.97 -11.17 5.07
N ASN A 842 -74.23 -12.28 4.98
CA ASN A 842 -73.70 -12.79 3.70
C ASN A 842 -74.84 -13.13 2.72
N ALA A 843 -75.90 -13.80 3.17
CA ALA A 843 -77.08 -14.09 2.34
C ALA A 843 -77.90 -12.84 1.93
N LYS A 844 -77.80 -11.72 2.67
CA LYS A 844 -78.36 -10.41 2.30
C LYS A 844 -77.44 -9.69 1.29
N LEU A 845 -76.13 -9.71 1.52
CA LEU A 845 -75.11 -9.14 0.62
C LEU A 845 -75.13 -9.80 -0.76
N ARG A 846 -75.24 -11.13 -0.86
CA ARG A 846 -75.34 -11.80 -2.18
C ARG A 846 -76.58 -11.42 -2.97
N ARG A 847 -77.73 -11.22 -2.32
CA ARG A 847 -78.94 -10.76 -2.99
C ARG A 847 -78.80 -9.33 -3.50
N MET A 848 -78.07 -8.46 -2.78
CA MET A 848 -77.65 -7.15 -3.29
C MET A 848 -76.69 -7.29 -4.48
N VAL A 849 -75.64 -8.11 -4.39
CA VAL A 849 -74.69 -8.32 -5.51
C VAL A 849 -75.38 -8.87 -6.75
N ALA A 850 -76.27 -9.86 -6.62
CA ALA A 850 -77.06 -10.38 -7.73
C ALA A 850 -77.95 -9.30 -8.40
N SER A 851 -78.67 -8.50 -7.60
CA SER A 851 -79.48 -7.39 -8.14
C SER A 851 -78.62 -6.27 -8.75
N LEU A 852 -77.39 -6.07 -8.28
CA LEU A 852 -76.44 -5.12 -8.86
C LEU A 852 -75.86 -5.62 -10.19
N ILE A 853 -75.60 -6.93 -10.33
CA ILE A 853 -75.18 -7.56 -11.61
C ILE A 853 -76.27 -7.36 -12.67
N GLU A 854 -77.53 -7.63 -12.31
CA GLU A 854 -78.69 -7.45 -13.18
C GLU A 854 -78.91 -5.98 -13.59
N LYS A 855 -78.76 -5.04 -12.65
CA LYS A 855 -78.96 -3.59 -12.91
C LYS A 855 -77.78 -2.92 -13.61
N TYR A 856 -76.55 -3.44 -13.46
CA TYR A 856 -75.35 -2.83 -14.02
C TYR A 856 -74.42 -3.84 -14.73
N PRO A 857 -74.83 -4.38 -15.91
CA PRO A 857 -74.02 -5.33 -16.68
C PRO A 857 -72.60 -4.84 -17.03
N LYS A 858 -72.37 -3.52 -17.05
CA LYS A 858 -71.05 -2.91 -17.29
C LYS A 858 -70.00 -3.28 -16.23
N PHE A 859 -70.41 -3.68 -15.02
CA PHE A 859 -69.54 -4.13 -13.94
C PHE A 859 -69.64 -5.64 -13.66
N TYR A 860 -70.14 -6.42 -14.63
CA TYR A 860 -70.39 -7.86 -14.47
C TYR A 860 -69.21 -8.62 -13.86
N TYR A 861 -67.98 -8.41 -14.35
CA TYR A 861 -66.80 -9.14 -13.89
C TYR A 861 -66.40 -8.78 -12.44
N ASP A 862 -66.48 -7.49 -12.08
CA ASP A 862 -66.09 -7.00 -10.74
C ASP A 862 -67.14 -7.39 -9.68
N LEU A 863 -68.42 -7.36 -10.05
CA LEU A 863 -69.51 -7.81 -9.19
C LEU A 863 -69.55 -9.35 -9.08
N THR A 864 -69.20 -10.08 -10.14
CA THR A 864 -69.01 -11.54 -10.09
C THR A 864 -67.81 -11.92 -9.22
N SER A 865 -66.73 -11.13 -9.27
CA SER A 865 -65.58 -11.25 -8.36
C SER A 865 -66.01 -11.11 -6.89
N LEU A 866 -66.74 -10.04 -6.53
CA LEU A 866 -67.35 -9.88 -5.20
C LEU A 866 -68.30 -11.03 -4.82
N GLY A 867 -69.08 -11.54 -5.77
CA GLY A 867 -69.94 -12.71 -5.59
C GLY A 867 -69.16 -13.97 -5.22
N HIS A 868 -68.06 -14.25 -5.92
CA HIS A 868 -67.17 -15.37 -5.64
C HIS A 868 -66.48 -15.26 -4.27
N SER A 869 -66.02 -14.06 -3.87
CA SER A 869 -65.45 -13.83 -2.53
C SER A 869 -66.46 -14.12 -1.43
N LEU A 870 -67.71 -13.69 -1.61
CA LEU A 870 -68.80 -14.02 -0.69
C LEU A 870 -69.10 -15.54 -0.70
N GLU A 871 -69.04 -16.20 -1.86
CA GLU A 871 -69.34 -17.63 -2.05
C GLU A 871 -68.39 -18.56 -1.29
N ILE A 872 -67.07 -18.32 -1.36
CA ILE A 872 -66.06 -19.09 -0.63
C ILE A 872 -66.42 -19.20 0.86
N VAL A 873 -66.92 -18.10 1.46
CA VAL A 873 -67.32 -18.06 2.86
C VAL A 873 -68.48 -19.04 3.16
N SER A 874 -69.53 -19.13 2.32
CA SER A 874 -70.60 -20.13 2.60
C SER A 874 -70.16 -21.56 2.36
N LEU A 875 -69.35 -21.82 1.33
CA LEU A 875 -68.93 -23.19 1.01
C LEU A 875 -68.15 -23.83 2.16
N PHE A 876 -67.40 -23.03 2.92
CA PHE A 876 -66.71 -23.49 4.13
C PHE A 876 -67.54 -23.39 5.42
N MET A 877 -68.50 -22.44 5.53
CA MET A 877 -69.53 -22.50 6.58
C MET A 877 -70.31 -23.83 6.52
N TYR A 878 -70.80 -24.22 5.34
CA TYR A 878 -71.56 -25.47 5.13
C TYR A 878 -70.74 -26.74 5.39
N ARG A 879 -69.42 -26.71 5.12
CA ARG A 879 -68.52 -27.84 5.40
C ARG A 879 -68.12 -27.98 6.87
N SER A 880 -68.27 -26.95 7.69
CA SER A 880 -68.08 -27.04 9.15
C SER A 880 -69.28 -27.76 9.79
N GLN A 881 -70.48 -27.34 9.39
CA GLN A 881 -71.76 -27.95 9.81
C GLN A 881 -71.83 -29.46 9.53
N ARG A 882 -71.17 -29.94 8.47
CA ARG A 882 -71.06 -31.38 8.11
C ARG A 882 -69.96 -32.16 8.83
N ARG A 883 -69.17 -31.53 9.70
CA ARG A 883 -68.19 -32.16 10.61
C ARG A 883 -68.66 -32.14 12.07
N GLU A 884 -69.35 -31.09 12.48
CA GLU A 884 -70.07 -31.06 13.76
C GLU A 884 -71.08 -32.22 13.83
N SER A 885 -71.83 -32.45 12.74
CA SER A 885 -72.73 -33.61 12.57
C SER A 885 -72.03 -34.98 12.48
N SER A 886 -70.71 -35.06 12.65
CA SER A 886 -69.95 -36.31 12.71
C SER A 886 -69.05 -36.42 13.96
N PHE A 887 -69.23 -35.54 14.93
CA PHE A 887 -68.60 -35.57 16.27
C PHE A 887 -69.62 -35.56 17.42
N SER A 888 -70.90 -35.73 17.09
CA SER A 888 -72.01 -35.91 18.05
C SER A 888 -72.59 -37.33 17.94
N ASN A 889 -71.72 -38.34 18.00
CA ASN A 889 -72.05 -39.76 18.05
C ASN A 889 -70.84 -40.55 18.58
#